data_AF-A0AAF0XCC7-F1
#
_entry.id   AF-A0AAF0XCC7-F1
#
_cell.length_a   1.000
_cell.length_b   1.000
_cell.length_c   1.000
_cell.angle_alpha   90.00
_cell.angle_beta   90.00
_cell.angle_gamma   90.00
#
_symmetry.space_group_name_H-M   'P 1'
#
loop_
_entity.id
_entity.type
_entity.pdbx_description
1 polymer ?
#
loop_
_entity_poly.entity_id
_entity_poly.type
_entity_poly.pdbx_seq_one_letter_code
_entity_poly.pdbx_strand_id
1 'polypeptide(L)'
;MISNISFELSSIFTVFLVISLCFSSCSCIRTRDLRRNAEFIDHTAISRPQPRVDHARMMAEFANHTAISDFRIINRKSLGDCPDPNPYIRINVSSANAKLSDDQFVTVTISGVLVPAASDWVAMISPANSDVSSCPLNGIQYQQTGDFSILPLLCHYPVKAQYASSDPGYLACKNQECQQRNARGDCVVKTCSATLQFHVINIRTDIEFVFFAGGFITPCILKRTTPTSFANPKKPLYGHLSSIDSTGNSMRVTWVSGDKTPQKVQYGNGKSQTSVVTTFSQADMCSSVPASPAKDFGWHDPGYVHSAVMTGLQPSTTFSYRYGSNSAGWSDSIKFKTPPAGGADEVKFISFGDMGKAPRDPSLEHYIQPGSLSVVNAIASEVSSGNIDSIFHIGDISYATGFLVEWDFFLHLISPVAAQLSYMTAIGNHERDYIDTGSVYVTADSGGECGVPYETYFPMPTSEKDKPWYSIEQGSVHFTVISTEHDWSESSEQFAWMKKDMASVDRTRTPWLIFMGHRPMYSTSDGSSFIPSVDNNFVQAVEPLLLSNKVDLALFGHVHNYERTCAVYQGECKAMPTKDGNGIDTYDNTNYQAPVHAVIGMAGFSLDSFPSTASSWSLTRISEFGYARVHATRTDLNFEFVNANTTEVGDRFHITRS
;
A
#
# COMPACT_ATOMS: atom_id res chain seq x y z
N MET A 1 -19.81 -64.31 -16.36
CA MET A 1 -19.04 -64.06 -17.60
C MET A 1 -17.66 -63.59 -17.18
N ILE A 2 -16.59 -64.12 -17.76
CA ILE A 2 -15.18 -64.00 -17.34
C ILE A 2 -14.34 -63.71 -18.59
N SER A 3 -13.08 -63.25 -18.40
CA SER A 3 -12.02 -62.93 -19.40
C SER A 3 -12.16 -61.54 -20.06
N ASN A 4 -11.16 -60.64 -20.06
CA ASN A 4 -9.68 -60.66 -20.18
C ASN A 4 -9.16 -60.47 -21.62
N ILE A 5 -8.28 -59.48 -21.78
CA ILE A 5 -7.13 -59.27 -22.70
C ILE A 5 -6.77 -57.77 -22.51
N SER A 6 -5.60 -57.27 -22.08
CA SER A 6 -4.18 -57.66 -22.07
C SER A 6 -3.33 -57.06 -23.21
N PHE A 7 -2.59 -55.98 -22.88
CA PHE A 7 -1.26 -55.53 -23.36
C PHE A 7 -0.86 -55.60 -24.85
N GLU A 8 -0.30 -54.48 -25.36
CA GLU A 8 1.10 -54.47 -25.84
C GLU A 8 1.76 -53.08 -25.77
N LEU A 9 3.07 -52.99 -26.04
CA LEU A 9 3.98 -51.88 -25.72
C LEU A 9 4.86 -51.47 -26.92
N SER A 10 5.45 -50.27 -26.85
CA SER A 10 6.72 -49.84 -27.53
C SER A 10 6.76 -49.58 -29.05
N SER A 11 7.07 -48.32 -29.42
CA SER A 11 8.15 -47.86 -30.34
C SER A 11 7.97 -46.35 -30.64
N ILE A 12 8.81 -45.37 -30.26
CA ILE A 12 10.26 -45.09 -30.47
C ILE A 12 10.54 -44.11 -31.65
N PHE A 13 10.86 -42.86 -31.28
CA PHE A 13 11.86 -41.90 -31.82
C PHE A 13 11.91 -41.38 -33.29
N THR A 14 12.52 -40.18 -33.39
CA THR A 14 13.05 -39.46 -34.58
C THR A 14 11.96 -38.66 -35.33
N VAL A 15 12.10 -37.36 -35.63
CA VAL A 15 13.22 -36.66 -36.31
C VAL A 15 13.54 -35.28 -35.71
N PHE A 16 14.84 -34.93 -35.70
CA PHE A 16 15.39 -33.59 -35.48
C PHE A 16 16.12 -33.12 -36.77
N LEU A 17 16.41 -31.82 -36.84
CA LEU A 17 17.49 -31.19 -37.63
C LEU A 17 17.25 -30.82 -39.13
N VAL A 18 16.84 -29.56 -39.34
CA VAL A 18 17.31 -28.61 -40.37
C VAL A 18 16.94 -27.18 -39.91
N ILE A 19 17.64 -26.07 -40.18
CA ILE A 19 18.85 -25.76 -40.97
C ILE A 19 19.82 -24.93 -40.08
N SER A 20 21.11 -24.84 -40.42
CA SER A 20 22.00 -23.76 -39.93
C SER A 20 22.90 -23.23 -41.06
N LEU A 21 23.45 -22.02 -40.88
CA LEU A 21 24.46 -21.32 -41.70
C LEU A 21 24.03 -20.82 -43.09
N CYS A 22 23.81 -19.51 -43.19
CA CYS A 22 24.65 -18.63 -44.01
C CYS A 22 24.23 -17.16 -43.82
N PHE A 23 25.16 -16.28 -43.43
CA PHE A 23 25.45 -15.03 -44.14
C PHE A 23 26.63 -14.33 -43.44
N SER A 24 27.69 -14.10 -44.22
CA SER A 24 28.83 -13.28 -43.83
C SER A 24 29.18 -12.34 -44.99
N SER A 25 29.92 -11.28 -44.66
CA SER A 25 30.61 -10.35 -45.56
C SER A 25 29.82 -9.38 -46.47
N CYS A 26 30.18 -8.10 -46.26
CA CYS A 26 30.50 -7.09 -47.27
C CYS A 26 29.41 -6.31 -48.04
N SER A 27 29.23 -5.06 -47.56
CA SER A 27 29.69 -3.85 -48.27
C SER A 27 28.80 -3.15 -49.31
N CYS A 28 28.45 -1.91 -48.91
CA CYS A 28 28.81 -0.67 -49.60
C CYS A 28 27.91 -0.06 -50.70
N ILE A 29 27.53 1.21 -50.39
CA ILE A 29 27.79 2.42 -51.20
C ILE A 29 26.74 2.84 -52.26
N ARG A 30 26.06 3.95 -51.90
CA ARG A 30 25.73 5.15 -52.73
C ARG A 30 24.76 4.97 -53.92
N THR A 31 24.00 5.97 -54.39
CA THR A 31 23.73 7.38 -53.99
C THR A 31 22.55 7.93 -54.80
N ARG A 32 21.87 8.97 -54.29
CA ARG A 32 21.28 10.11 -55.06
C ARG A 32 20.09 9.79 -56.00
N ASP A 33 19.17 10.70 -56.33
CA ASP A 33 18.73 12.03 -55.81
C ASP A 33 17.45 12.41 -56.63
N LEU A 34 16.83 13.56 -56.34
CA LEU A 34 15.92 14.36 -57.18
C LEU A 34 14.40 14.06 -57.18
N ARG A 35 13.71 14.81 -56.30
CA ARG A 35 12.62 15.78 -56.61
C ARG A 35 11.59 15.43 -57.71
N ARG A 36 10.29 15.41 -57.34
CA ARG A 36 9.35 16.55 -57.51
C ARG A 36 7.93 16.28 -56.98
N ASN A 37 7.28 17.38 -56.63
CA ASN A 37 5.94 17.57 -56.07
C ASN A 37 4.80 16.75 -56.69
N ALA A 38 3.87 16.29 -55.84
CA ALA A 38 2.43 16.30 -56.10
C ALA A 38 1.71 16.53 -54.76
N GLU A 39 0.79 17.50 -54.71
CA GLU A 39 -0.14 17.65 -53.59
C GLU A 39 -1.22 16.57 -53.70
N PHE A 40 -1.44 15.80 -52.64
CA PHE A 40 -2.70 15.09 -52.43
C PHE A 40 -3.06 15.17 -50.94
N ILE A 41 -4.26 15.65 -50.68
CA ILE A 41 -4.89 15.59 -49.36
C ILE A 41 -5.37 14.15 -49.18
N ASP A 42 -4.85 13.44 -48.18
CA ASP A 42 -5.36 12.13 -47.78
C ASP A 42 -5.64 12.10 -46.27
N HIS A 43 -6.89 11.76 -45.95
CA HIS A 43 -7.39 11.64 -44.58
C HIS A 43 -7.19 10.18 -44.08
N THR A 44 -5.96 9.80 -43.78
CA THR A 44 -5.68 8.54 -43.08
C THR A 44 -4.84 8.76 -41.83
N ALA A 45 -5.51 8.81 -40.68
CA ALA A 45 -4.86 8.70 -39.38
C ALA A 45 -4.35 7.26 -39.20
N ILE A 46 -3.11 7.00 -39.64
CA ILE A 46 -2.45 5.71 -39.42
C ILE A 46 -2.15 5.59 -37.92
N SER A 47 -2.85 4.68 -37.26
CA SER A 47 -2.52 4.22 -35.91
C SER A 47 -1.07 3.74 -35.87
N ARG A 48 -0.19 4.48 -35.17
CA ARG A 48 1.17 4.00 -34.91
C ARG A 48 1.06 2.72 -34.08
N PRO A 49 1.75 1.62 -34.44
CA PRO A 49 1.85 0.48 -33.55
C PRO A 49 2.57 0.92 -32.28
N GLN A 50 2.03 0.56 -31.11
CA GLN A 50 2.74 0.71 -29.84
C GLN A 50 4.11 0.01 -29.93
N PRO A 51 5.18 0.57 -29.35
CA PRO A 51 6.46 -0.11 -29.32
C PRO A 51 6.32 -1.44 -28.57
N ARG A 52 6.92 -2.52 -29.08
CA ARG A 52 7.05 -3.76 -28.31
C ARG A 52 7.90 -3.48 -27.09
N VAL A 53 7.27 -3.43 -25.93
CA VAL A 53 7.94 -3.32 -24.63
C VAL A 53 8.75 -4.59 -24.40
N ASP A 54 10.07 -4.44 -24.23
CA ASP A 54 10.97 -5.56 -23.94
C ASP A 54 10.82 -5.94 -22.45
N HIS A 55 9.92 -6.90 -22.19
CA HIS A 55 9.46 -7.26 -20.84
C HIS A 55 10.63 -7.64 -19.90
N ALA A 56 11.71 -8.19 -20.44
CA ALA A 56 12.87 -8.59 -19.65
C ALA A 56 13.64 -7.39 -19.04
N ARG A 57 13.57 -6.21 -19.67
CA ARG A 57 14.35 -5.03 -19.27
C ARG A 57 13.59 -4.10 -18.32
N MET A 58 12.27 -4.04 -18.43
CA MET A 58 11.39 -3.29 -17.52
C MET A 58 11.48 -3.82 -16.08
N MET A 59 11.67 -5.14 -15.92
CA MET A 59 11.79 -5.78 -14.61
C MET A 59 13.11 -5.40 -13.91
N ALA A 60 14.23 -5.31 -14.63
CA ALA A 60 15.55 -5.14 -14.01
C ALA A 60 15.72 -3.87 -13.16
N GLU A 61 14.91 -2.83 -13.39
CA GLU A 61 14.96 -1.57 -12.64
C GLU A 61 13.99 -1.53 -11.43
N PHE A 62 13.00 -2.43 -11.34
CA PHE A 62 12.15 -2.59 -10.15
C PHE A 62 12.97 -3.01 -8.91
N ALA A 63 14.09 -3.70 -9.14
CA ALA A 63 15.06 -4.07 -8.12
C ALA A 63 15.87 -2.90 -7.55
N ASN A 64 15.81 -1.70 -8.17
CA ASN A 64 16.71 -0.58 -7.87
C ASN A 64 16.07 0.53 -7.04
N HIS A 65 14.73 0.55 -6.90
CA HIS A 65 13.95 1.52 -6.11
C HIS A 65 13.28 0.94 -4.86
N THR A 66 13.52 -0.35 -4.58
CA THR A 66 12.88 -1.02 -3.43
C THR A 66 13.90 -1.30 -2.34
N ALA A 67 13.55 -1.00 -1.08
CA ALA A 67 14.27 -1.53 0.08
C ALA A 67 13.91 -3.01 0.22
N ILE A 68 14.53 -3.85 -0.60
CA ILE A 68 14.20 -5.27 -0.71
C ILE A 68 14.47 -5.95 0.64
N SER A 69 13.38 -6.31 1.32
CA SER A 69 13.40 -7.28 2.40
C SER A 69 13.80 -8.64 1.82
N ASP A 70 14.84 -9.29 2.37
CA ASP A 70 15.23 -10.65 1.99
C ASP A 70 14.08 -11.68 2.15
N PHE A 71 12.97 -11.29 2.77
CA PHE A 71 11.76 -12.10 2.94
C PHE A 71 10.78 -12.05 1.75
N ARG A 72 10.90 -11.07 0.85
CA ARG A 72 10.13 -11.02 -0.43
C ARG A 72 10.45 -12.21 -1.34
N ILE A 73 11.65 -12.75 -1.17
CA ILE A 73 12.37 -13.75 -1.96
C ILE A 73 11.80 -15.19 -1.84
N ILE A 74 10.89 -15.45 -0.89
CA ILE A 74 10.63 -16.77 -0.30
C ILE A 74 9.73 -17.75 -1.08
N ASN A 75 9.23 -17.53 -2.32
CA ASN A 75 8.08 -18.30 -2.91
C ASN A 75 8.26 -19.15 -4.22
N ARG A 76 7.89 -20.46 -4.25
CA ARG A 76 7.61 -21.30 -5.48
C ARG A 76 8.42 -22.59 -5.93
N LYS A 77 8.99 -23.53 -5.11
CA LYS A 77 10.03 -24.56 -5.53
C LYS A 77 10.24 -25.73 -4.54
N SER A 78 11.07 -26.75 -4.88
CA SER A 78 11.23 -28.02 -4.12
C SER A 78 11.82 -27.90 -2.70
N LEU A 79 10.96 -27.73 -1.70
CA LEU A 79 11.25 -28.07 -0.30
C LEU A 79 11.28 -29.59 -0.12
N GLY A 80 12.36 -30.08 0.50
CA GLY A 80 12.35 -31.33 1.24
C GLY A 80 12.39 -31.03 2.73
N ASP A 81 12.04 -32.02 3.55
CA ASP A 81 12.43 -31.99 4.96
C ASP A 81 13.97 -31.84 5.05
N CYS A 82 14.47 -31.06 6.01
CA CYS A 82 15.90 -31.06 6.26
C CYS A 82 16.32 -32.50 6.60
N PRO A 83 17.42 -33.05 6.05
CA PRO A 83 18.03 -34.27 6.56
C PRO A 83 18.79 -33.95 7.87
N ASP A 84 18.08 -33.37 8.85
CA ASP A 84 18.58 -33.12 10.19
C ASP A 84 18.14 -34.25 11.13
N PRO A 85 19.04 -35.19 11.49
CA PRO A 85 18.73 -36.28 12.42
C PRO A 85 18.67 -35.81 13.88
N ASN A 86 18.80 -34.51 14.17
CA ASN A 86 18.80 -33.95 15.52
C ASN A 86 17.45 -34.19 16.25
N PRO A 87 17.39 -35.09 17.24
CA PRO A 87 16.14 -35.43 17.92
C PRO A 87 15.73 -34.39 18.97
N TYR A 88 16.58 -33.39 19.25
CA TYR A 88 16.38 -32.44 20.35
C TYR A 88 15.61 -31.20 19.95
N ILE A 89 15.46 -30.89 18.64
CA ILE A 89 14.84 -29.64 18.18
C ILE A 89 13.37 -29.56 18.63
N ARG A 90 13.08 -28.49 19.37
CA ARG A 90 11.75 -28.11 19.84
C ARG A 90 11.53 -26.63 19.55
N ILE A 91 10.38 -26.31 18.97
CA ILE A 91 9.84 -24.95 18.90
C ILE A 91 8.58 -24.92 19.78
N ASN A 92 8.50 -23.93 20.66
CA ASN A 92 7.37 -23.73 21.56
C ASN A 92 6.87 -22.29 21.48
N VAL A 93 5.57 -22.11 21.64
CA VAL A 93 4.91 -20.81 21.76
C VAL A 93 4.53 -20.61 23.22
N SER A 94 4.95 -19.49 23.82
CA SER A 94 4.45 -19.04 25.12
C SER A 94 3.66 -17.73 24.94
N SER A 95 2.35 -17.83 25.17
CA SER A 95 1.41 -16.72 25.24
C SER A 95 0.81 -16.64 26.64
N ALA A 96 0.36 -15.46 27.05
CA ALA A 96 -0.27 -15.25 28.37
C ALA A 96 -1.58 -16.06 28.56
N ASN A 97 -2.21 -16.46 27.45
CA ASN A 97 -3.47 -17.18 27.40
C ASN A 97 -3.37 -18.42 26.48
N ALA A 98 -4.21 -19.43 26.71
CA ALA A 98 -4.28 -20.64 25.89
C ALA A 98 -4.89 -20.43 24.49
N LYS A 99 -5.50 -19.26 24.24
CA LYS A 99 -5.91 -18.75 22.92
C LYS A 99 -5.37 -17.34 22.76
N LEU A 100 -5.14 -16.93 21.51
CA LEU A 100 -4.54 -15.63 21.22
C LEU A 100 -5.55 -14.48 21.41
N SER A 101 -5.11 -13.33 21.92
CA SER A 101 -5.93 -12.09 21.96
C SER A 101 -5.93 -11.37 20.61
N ASP A 102 -6.78 -10.36 20.47
CA ASP A 102 -6.95 -9.59 19.23
C ASP A 102 -5.68 -8.79 18.82
N ASP A 103 -4.84 -8.48 19.80
CA ASP A 103 -3.52 -7.84 19.71
C ASP A 103 -2.70 -8.37 20.91
N GLN A 104 -1.45 -8.83 20.69
CA GLN A 104 -0.47 -9.15 21.75
C GLN A 104 0.94 -9.41 21.17
N PHE A 105 1.96 -9.37 22.03
CA PHE A 105 3.23 -10.02 21.76
C PHE A 105 3.22 -11.47 22.24
N VAL A 106 3.79 -12.35 21.43
CA VAL A 106 3.93 -13.79 21.66
C VAL A 106 5.40 -14.16 21.61
N THR A 107 5.86 -14.90 22.62
CA THR A 107 7.23 -15.37 22.67
C THR A 107 7.34 -16.75 21.99
N VAL A 108 8.26 -16.89 21.05
CA VAL A 108 8.56 -18.15 20.37
C VAL A 108 9.97 -18.60 20.78
N THR A 109 10.06 -19.76 21.41
CA THR A 109 11.32 -20.32 21.89
C THR A 109 11.73 -21.51 21.04
N ILE A 110 12.87 -21.40 20.38
CA ILE A 110 13.59 -22.52 19.77
C ILE A 110 14.55 -23.09 20.81
N SER A 111 14.63 -24.41 20.94
CA SER A 111 15.60 -25.10 21.77
C SER A 111 16.06 -26.40 21.11
N GLY A 112 17.18 -26.96 21.57
CA GLY A 112 17.68 -28.23 21.05
C GLY A 112 18.53 -28.12 19.78
N VAL A 113 18.93 -26.91 19.37
CA VAL A 113 19.79 -26.71 18.19
C VAL A 113 21.22 -27.12 18.51
N LEU A 114 21.79 -28.06 17.75
CA LEU A 114 23.19 -28.49 17.95
C LEU A 114 24.21 -27.49 17.43
N VAL A 115 23.93 -26.86 16.28
CA VAL A 115 24.80 -25.88 15.62
C VAL A 115 23.94 -24.71 15.12
N PRO A 116 23.92 -23.56 15.84
CA PRO A 116 23.23 -22.36 15.39
C PRO A 116 23.82 -21.81 14.08
N ALA A 117 22.97 -21.51 13.11
CA ALA A 117 23.33 -20.82 11.89
C ALA A 117 22.68 -19.43 11.83
N ALA A 118 23.38 -18.46 11.23
CA ALA A 118 22.82 -17.12 10.96
C ALA A 118 21.64 -17.17 9.98
N SER A 119 21.51 -18.27 9.24
CA SER A 119 20.45 -18.57 8.29
C SER A 119 19.29 -19.38 8.88
N ASP A 120 19.25 -19.63 10.19
CA ASP A 120 18.08 -20.24 10.82
C ASP A 120 17.00 -19.17 11.07
N TRP A 121 15.73 -19.51 10.84
CA TRP A 121 14.63 -18.55 10.90
C TRP A 121 13.29 -19.17 11.30
N VAL A 122 12.38 -18.34 11.82
CA VAL A 122 11.01 -18.73 12.18
C VAL A 122 10.03 -17.92 11.36
N ALA A 123 9.06 -18.59 10.75
CA ALA A 123 7.94 -17.98 10.04
C ALA A 123 6.64 -18.12 10.83
N MET A 124 5.79 -17.10 10.80
CA MET A 124 4.39 -17.17 11.20
C MET A 124 3.53 -17.51 9.97
N ILE A 125 2.85 -18.64 10.00
CA ILE A 125 1.99 -19.13 8.91
C ILE A 125 0.53 -18.94 9.29
N SER A 126 -0.29 -18.43 8.37
CA SER A 126 -1.75 -18.35 8.54
C SER A 126 -2.47 -18.42 7.18
N PRO A 127 -3.55 -19.21 7.02
CA PRO A 127 -4.05 -20.25 7.94
C PRO A 127 -2.99 -21.29 8.35
N ALA A 128 -3.11 -21.92 9.51
CA ALA A 128 -2.08 -22.84 10.00
C ALA A 128 -1.97 -24.15 9.19
N ASN A 129 -2.99 -24.48 8.40
CA ASN A 129 -2.98 -25.62 7.47
C ASN A 129 -2.47 -25.26 6.06
N SER A 130 -1.93 -24.06 5.85
CA SER A 130 -1.43 -23.62 4.55
C SER A 130 -0.24 -24.47 4.09
N ASP A 131 -0.22 -24.79 2.79
CA ASP A 131 0.88 -25.54 2.22
C ASP A 131 2.14 -24.67 2.13
N VAL A 132 3.13 -24.97 2.96
CA VAL A 132 4.48 -24.37 2.91
C VAL A 132 5.50 -25.36 2.31
N SER A 133 5.04 -26.28 1.47
CA SER A 133 5.89 -27.15 0.63
C SER A 133 6.11 -26.53 -0.75
N SER A 134 6.38 -27.35 -1.77
CA SER A 134 6.85 -26.93 -3.08
C SER A 134 5.79 -26.83 -4.16
N CYS A 135 5.74 -25.69 -4.86
CA CYS A 135 4.88 -25.50 -6.02
C CYS A 135 5.73 -25.34 -7.31
N PRO A 136 6.23 -26.45 -7.91
CA PRO A 136 7.28 -26.43 -8.94
C PRO A 136 6.87 -25.82 -10.30
N LEU A 137 5.58 -25.57 -10.55
CA LEU A 137 5.11 -24.95 -11.79
C LEU A 137 5.53 -23.48 -11.93
N ASN A 138 6.08 -22.88 -10.87
CA ASN A 138 6.15 -21.43 -10.73
C ASN A 138 7.55 -20.85 -11.02
N GLY A 139 8.52 -21.68 -11.40
CA GLY A 139 9.86 -21.23 -11.82
C GLY A 139 9.91 -20.49 -13.17
N ILE A 140 8.83 -20.53 -13.95
CA ILE A 140 8.65 -19.73 -15.18
C ILE A 140 7.85 -18.43 -14.89
N GLN A 141 7.35 -18.28 -13.66
CA GLN A 141 6.16 -17.47 -13.36
C GLN A 141 6.41 -16.13 -12.65
N TYR A 142 7.53 -15.45 -12.94
CA TYR A 142 7.88 -14.21 -12.23
C TYR A 142 8.16 -13.01 -13.16
N GLN A 143 7.65 -13.07 -14.39
CA GLN A 143 7.74 -11.98 -15.39
C GLN A 143 6.79 -10.80 -15.13
N GLN A 144 6.16 -10.74 -13.94
CA GLN A 144 5.07 -9.80 -13.61
C GLN A 144 5.21 -9.13 -12.24
N THR A 145 6.33 -9.34 -11.55
CA THR A 145 6.58 -8.85 -10.18
C THR A 145 7.87 -8.04 -10.09
N GLY A 146 8.62 -7.95 -11.20
CA GLY A 146 9.78 -7.07 -11.34
C GLY A 146 11.13 -7.63 -10.91
N ASP A 147 11.31 -8.91 -10.59
CA ASP A 147 12.55 -9.34 -9.91
C ASP A 147 13.06 -10.73 -10.36
N PHE A 148 14.04 -10.78 -11.27
CA PHE A 148 14.52 -12.05 -11.85
C PHE A 148 15.61 -12.77 -11.04
N SER A 149 15.68 -12.57 -9.73
CA SER A 149 16.73 -13.20 -8.93
C SER A 149 16.50 -14.71 -8.71
N ILE A 150 17.60 -15.49 -8.65
CA ILE A 150 17.56 -16.97 -8.65
C ILE A 150 17.43 -17.49 -7.21
N LEU A 151 16.20 -17.80 -6.76
CA LEU A 151 15.86 -17.90 -5.33
C LEU A 151 15.10 -19.18 -4.92
N PRO A 152 14.80 -19.39 -3.62
CA PRO A 152 14.00 -20.50 -3.06
C PRO A 152 12.72 -20.04 -2.31
N LEU A 153 11.85 -21.00 -2.01
CA LEU A 153 10.56 -20.81 -2.64
C LEU A 153 9.44 -21.75 -2.04
N LEU A 154 8.56 -21.27 -1.15
CA LEU A 154 7.35 -21.90 -0.52
C LEU A 154 6.07 -21.78 -1.39
N CYS A 155 5.06 -22.64 -1.22
CA CYS A 155 3.74 -22.54 -1.89
C CYS A 155 2.85 -21.39 -1.38
N HIS A 156 2.70 -21.26 -0.06
CA HIS A 156 1.93 -20.21 0.62
C HIS A 156 2.86 -19.17 1.25
N TYR A 157 2.50 -17.89 1.16
CA TYR A 157 3.32 -16.84 1.77
C TYR A 157 3.22 -16.85 3.31
N PRO A 158 4.34 -16.91 4.05
CA PRO A 158 4.30 -16.66 5.48
C PRO A 158 3.82 -15.25 5.74
N VAL A 159 3.04 -15.05 6.81
CA VAL A 159 2.56 -13.72 7.17
C VAL A 159 3.75 -12.81 7.52
N LYS A 160 4.73 -13.35 8.25
CA LYS A 160 6.03 -12.71 8.54
C LYS A 160 7.06 -13.69 9.08
N ALA A 161 8.32 -13.29 9.17
CA ALA A 161 9.38 -14.10 9.77
C ALA A 161 10.42 -13.32 10.58
N GLN A 162 11.18 -14.01 11.41
CA GLN A 162 12.38 -13.50 12.08
C GLN A 162 13.51 -14.50 11.95
N TYR A 163 14.74 -14.02 11.70
CA TYR A 163 15.92 -14.86 11.87
C TYR A 163 16.11 -15.22 13.35
N ALA A 164 16.54 -16.45 13.64
CA ALA A 164 16.87 -16.87 15.00
C ALA A 164 18.05 -16.08 15.58
N SER A 165 18.90 -15.49 14.72
CA SER A 165 19.97 -14.57 15.07
C SER A 165 19.49 -13.20 15.60
N SER A 166 18.19 -12.88 15.50
CA SER A 166 17.59 -11.75 16.21
C SER A 166 17.66 -11.90 17.73
N ASP A 167 17.83 -13.13 18.26
CA ASP A 167 18.33 -13.35 19.62
C ASP A 167 19.87 -13.20 19.63
N PRO A 168 20.44 -12.16 20.27
CA PRO A 168 21.88 -11.90 20.30
C PRO A 168 22.67 -12.93 21.15
N GLY A 169 22.00 -13.91 21.75
CA GLY A 169 22.59 -15.08 22.39
C GLY A 169 22.65 -16.33 21.51
N TYR A 170 21.92 -16.38 20.39
CA TYR A 170 21.75 -17.59 19.59
C TYR A 170 23.05 -18.08 18.96
N LEU A 171 23.69 -17.26 18.12
CA LEU A 171 24.91 -17.64 17.37
C LEU A 171 26.11 -17.91 18.29
N ALA A 172 26.18 -17.21 19.43
CA ALA A 172 27.19 -17.44 20.45
C ALA A 172 26.84 -18.60 21.40
N CYS A 173 25.70 -19.27 21.20
CA CYS A 173 25.17 -20.34 22.04
C CYS A 173 25.23 -19.99 23.54
N LYS A 174 24.77 -18.78 23.92
CA LYS A 174 24.82 -18.30 25.31
C LYS A 174 23.88 -19.09 26.21
N ASN A 175 22.68 -19.40 25.70
CA ASN A 175 21.67 -20.20 26.37
C ASN A 175 21.87 -21.67 26.01
N GLN A 176 22.47 -22.45 26.92
CA GLN A 176 22.83 -23.86 26.70
C GLN A 176 21.97 -24.81 27.55
N GLU A 177 21.35 -25.79 26.90
CA GLU A 177 20.70 -26.93 27.56
C GLU A 177 21.57 -28.18 27.40
N CYS A 178 21.59 -29.03 28.42
CA CYS A 178 22.30 -30.32 28.36
C CYS A 178 21.32 -31.46 28.06
N GLN A 179 21.40 -32.03 26.86
CA GLN A 179 20.49 -33.09 26.41
C GLN A 179 20.96 -34.49 26.82
N GLN A 180 22.28 -34.70 26.93
CA GLN A 180 22.85 -35.97 27.37
C GLN A 180 24.01 -35.75 28.33
N ARG A 181 24.08 -36.59 29.37
CA ARG A 181 25.19 -36.66 30.33
C ARG A 181 25.85 -38.03 30.29
N ASN A 182 27.16 -38.07 30.49
CA ASN A 182 27.89 -39.33 30.65
C ASN A 182 27.66 -39.94 32.05
N ALA A 183 28.20 -41.13 32.29
CA ALA A 183 28.13 -41.82 33.59
C ALA A 183 28.83 -41.09 34.76
N ARG A 184 29.59 -40.02 34.49
CA ARG A 184 30.23 -39.15 35.50
C ARG A 184 29.40 -37.88 35.79
N GLY A 185 28.31 -37.66 35.06
CA GLY A 185 27.46 -36.48 35.15
C GLY A 185 27.88 -35.33 34.23
N ASP A 186 28.98 -35.43 33.49
CA ASP A 186 29.43 -34.39 32.56
C ASP A 186 28.47 -34.28 31.39
N CYS A 187 28.21 -33.06 30.92
CA CYS A 187 27.41 -32.86 29.72
C CYS A 187 28.18 -33.25 28.46
N VAL A 188 27.66 -34.20 27.67
CA VAL A 188 28.26 -34.67 26.42
C VAL A 188 27.52 -34.20 25.17
N VAL A 189 26.23 -33.88 25.28
CA VAL A 189 25.48 -33.20 24.22
C VAL A 189 24.89 -31.91 24.78
N LYS A 190 25.40 -30.79 24.27
CA LYS A 190 24.89 -29.45 24.53
C LYS A 190 24.10 -28.97 23.32
N THR A 191 23.04 -28.23 23.57
CA THR A 191 22.24 -27.57 22.54
C THR A 191 21.97 -26.13 22.90
N CYS A 192 21.82 -25.29 21.90
CA CYS A 192 21.55 -23.88 21.99
C CYS A 192 20.03 -23.60 21.86
N SER A 193 19.63 -22.41 22.29
CA SER A 193 18.25 -21.91 22.22
C SER A 193 18.21 -20.46 21.73
N ALA A 194 17.10 -20.08 21.09
CA ALA A 194 16.77 -18.70 20.73
C ALA A 194 15.36 -18.34 21.25
N THR A 195 15.17 -17.07 21.61
CA THR A 195 13.88 -16.51 22.03
C THR A 195 13.52 -15.32 21.16
N LEU A 196 12.44 -15.46 20.39
CA LEU A 196 11.94 -14.44 19.45
C LEU A 196 10.61 -13.87 19.96
N GLN A 197 10.31 -12.62 19.61
CA GLN A 197 9.10 -11.91 20.02
C GLN A 197 8.32 -11.49 18.77
N PHE A 198 7.13 -12.06 18.57
CA PHE A 198 6.24 -11.72 17.47
C PHE A 198 5.02 -10.95 17.99
N HIS A 199 4.77 -9.77 17.44
CA HIS A 199 3.52 -9.03 17.53
C HIS A 199 2.47 -9.71 16.64
N VAL A 200 1.37 -10.16 17.24
CA VAL A 200 0.33 -10.95 16.57
C VAL A 200 -1.01 -10.22 16.71
N ILE A 201 -1.70 -10.04 15.59
CA ILE A 201 -3.05 -9.46 15.50
C ILE A 201 -4.05 -10.50 14.97
N ASN A 202 -5.32 -10.37 15.33
CA ASN A 202 -6.39 -11.30 14.94
C ASN A 202 -6.84 -11.14 13.48
N ILE A 203 -6.09 -11.79 12.58
CA ILE A 203 -6.39 -11.95 11.15
C ILE A 203 -7.41 -13.05 10.83
N ARG A 204 -8.36 -13.34 11.74
CA ARG A 204 -9.47 -14.32 11.62
C ARG A 204 -9.08 -15.80 11.53
N THR A 205 -7.93 -16.13 10.98
CA THR A 205 -7.45 -17.50 10.78
C THR A 205 -6.55 -17.95 11.93
N ASP A 206 -6.34 -19.25 12.10
CA ASP A 206 -5.37 -19.75 13.07
C ASP A 206 -3.93 -19.55 12.58
N ILE A 207 -2.97 -19.59 13.51
CA ILE A 207 -1.55 -19.46 13.18
C ILE A 207 -0.75 -20.66 13.68
N GLU A 208 0.35 -20.94 12.99
CA GLU A 208 1.45 -21.74 13.53
C GLU A 208 2.79 -21.03 13.29
N PHE A 209 3.80 -21.40 14.07
CA PHE A 209 5.18 -21.00 13.82
C PHE A 209 5.98 -22.19 13.31
N VAL A 210 6.74 -21.97 12.25
CA VAL A 210 7.56 -22.99 11.60
C VAL A 210 9.02 -22.55 11.66
N PHE A 211 9.87 -23.40 12.21
CA PHE A 211 11.32 -23.22 12.27
C PHE A 211 11.97 -23.85 11.04
N PHE A 212 12.81 -23.07 10.37
CA PHE A 212 13.53 -23.42 9.15
C PHE A 212 15.04 -23.23 9.33
N ALA A 213 15.82 -24.03 8.59
CA ALA A 213 17.25 -23.81 8.37
C ALA A 213 17.51 -23.45 6.90
N GLY A 214 18.74 -23.04 6.58
CA GLY A 214 19.20 -22.77 5.21
C GLY A 214 18.76 -21.41 4.64
N GLY A 215 18.20 -20.55 5.49
CA GLY A 215 17.85 -19.17 5.20
C GLY A 215 16.75 -19.04 4.16
N PHE A 216 16.65 -17.86 3.58
CA PHE A 216 15.82 -17.61 2.42
C PHE A 216 16.55 -17.95 1.10
N ILE A 217 17.62 -18.78 1.10
CA ILE A 217 18.32 -19.25 -0.12
C ILE A 217 18.22 -20.77 -0.33
N THR A 218 18.06 -21.57 0.73
CA THR A 218 17.60 -22.97 0.66
C THR A 218 16.81 -23.33 1.93
N PRO A 219 15.58 -22.82 2.15
CA PRO A 219 14.78 -23.11 3.31
C PRO A 219 14.44 -24.61 3.34
N CYS A 220 14.63 -25.23 4.49
CA CYS A 220 14.09 -26.55 4.79
C CYS A 220 13.47 -26.54 6.19
N ILE A 221 12.39 -27.31 6.36
CA ILE A 221 11.62 -27.30 7.61
C ILE A 221 12.34 -28.18 8.65
N LEU A 222 12.53 -27.63 9.86
CA LEU A 222 13.06 -28.34 11.02
C LEU A 222 11.94 -28.73 12.00
N LYS A 223 11.02 -27.80 12.31
CA LYS A 223 9.96 -28.05 13.30
C LYS A 223 8.76 -27.12 13.12
N ARG A 224 7.57 -27.60 13.48
CA ARG A 224 6.34 -26.80 13.58
C ARG A 224 5.85 -26.75 15.03
N THR A 225 5.18 -25.67 15.41
CA THR A 225 4.38 -25.61 16.64
C THR A 225 3.04 -26.33 16.45
N THR A 226 2.26 -26.49 17.52
CA THR A 226 0.83 -26.80 17.35
C THR A 226 0.09 -25.55 16.85
N PRO A 227 -0.84 -25.65 15.88
CA PRO A 227 -1.72 -24.54 15.50
C PRO A 227 -2.44 -23.92 16.70
N THR A 228 -2.52 -22.60 16.73
CA THR A 228 -3.17 -21.84 17.80
C THR A 228 -4.15 -20.84 17.22
N SER A 229 -5.40 -20.86 17.68
CA SER A 229 -6.45 -19.95 17.23
C SER A 229 -6.62 -18.74 18.16
N PHE A 230 -7.16 -17.65 17.60
CA PHE A 230 -7.64 -16.51 18.37
C PHE A 230 -8.82 -16.88 19.30
N ALA A 231 -8.97 -16.13 20.40
CA ALA A 231 -10.03 -16.30 21.38
C ALA A 231 -11.41 -16.16 20.74
N ASN A 232 -11.56 -15.17 19.85
CA ASN A 232 -12.72 -14.95 19.03
C ASN A 232 -12.32 -14.51 17.60
N PRO A 233 -12.12 -15.44 16.65
CA PRO A 233 -11.75 -15.09 15.29
C PRO A 233 -12.88 -14.41 14.48
N LYS A 234 -14.08 -14.26 15.08
CA LYS A 234 -15.20 -13.50 14.52
C LYS A 234 -15.28 -12.06 15.04
N LYS A 235 -14.40 -11.66 15.97
CA LYS A 235 -14.40 -10.32 16.57
C LYS A 235 -14.44 -9.25 15.46
N PRO A 236 -15.33 -8.26 15.56
CA PRO A 236 -15.26 -7.10 14.68
C PRO A 236 -14.08 -6.20 15.08
N LEU A 237 -13.22 -5.91 14.11
CA LEU A 237 -11.95 -5.22 14.29
C LEU A 237 -11.75 -4.12 13.24
N TYR A 238 -10.78 -3.25 13.50
CA TYR A 238 -10.27 -2.23 12.57
C TYR A 238 -11.32 -1.25 12.03
N GLY A 239 -12.27 -0.88 12.89
CA GLY A 239 -13.27 0.13 12.59
C GLY A 239 -12.65 1.49 12.23
N HIS A 240 -12.90 1.97 11.03
CA HIS A 240 -12.43 3.25 10.51
C HIS A 240 -13.59 4.04 9.89
N LEU A 241 -13.43 5.36 9.85
CA LEU A 241 -14.49 6.31 9.50
C LEU A 241 -14.20 7.01 8.17
N SER A 242 -15.23 7.24 7.37
CA SER A 242 -15.16 8.12 6.20
C SER A 242 -16.40 9.02 6.11
N SER A 243 -16.19 10.25 5.67
CA SER A 243 -17.27 11.16 5.33
C SER A 243 -17.94 10.70 4.04
N ILE A 244 -19.27 10.81 3.95
CA ILE A 244 -20.03 10.43 2.76
C ILE A 244 -20.79 11.59 2.11
N ASP A 245 -20.84 12.74 2.77
CA ASP A 245 -21.50 13.96 2.29
C ASP A 245 -20.81 15.19 2.90
N SER A 246 -21.01 16.33 2.26
CA SER A 246 -20.52 17.65 2.68
C SER A 246 -21.24 18.25 3.90
N THR A 247 -22.21 17.55 4.51
CA THR A 247 -23.09 18.15 5.53
C THR A 247 -22.58 17.97 6.96
N GLY A 248 -21.68 17.01 7.20
CA GLY A 248 -21.23 16.63 8.56
C GLY A 248 -22.32 15.98 9.43
N ASN A 249 -23.55 15.80 8.92
CA ASN A 249 -24.66 15.16 9.64
C ASN A 249 -24.68 13.64 9.50
N SER A 250 -23.78 13.08 8.69
CA SER A 250 -23.58 11.65 8.55
C SER A 250 -22.10 11.27 8.53
N MET A 251 -21.80 10.03 8.88
CA MET A 251 -20.46 9.46 8.85
C MET A 251 -20.58 7.95 8.62
N ARG A 252 -19.80 7.40 7.70
CA ARG A 252 -19.69 5.96 7.52
C ARG A 252 -18.68 5.40 8.51
N VAL A 253 -18.98 4.25 9.10
CA VAL A 253 -18.01 3.37 9.75
C VAL A 253 -17.91 2.08 8.95
N THR A 254 -16.68 1.64 8.67
CA THR A 254 -16.37 0.37 8.02
C THR A 254 -15.44 -0.45 8.92
N TRP A 255 -15.66 -1.77 9.03
CA TRP A 255 -14.89 -2.67 9.91
C TRP A 255 -14.82 -4.09 9.34
N VAL A 256 -13.85 -4.89 9.78
CA VAL A 256 -13.64 -6.28 9.31
C VAL A 256 -14.11 -7.27 10.38
N SER A 257 -14.67 -8.42 9.99
CA SER A 257 -14.97 -9.52 10.92
C SER A 257 -14.95 -10.90 10.25
N GLY A 258 -14.91 -11.96 11.07
CA GLY A 258 -15.10 -13.35 10.63
C GLY A 258 -16.57 -13.84 10.58
N ASP A 259 -17.57 -12.94 10.64
CA ASP A 259 -18.99 -13.28 10.63
C ASP A 259 -19.74 -12.56 9.50
N LYS A 260 -20.20 -13.32 8.49
CA LYS A 260 -20.96 -12.81 7.34
C LYS A 260 -22.33 -12.22 7.65
N THR A 261 -22.85 -12.41 8.87
CA THR A 261 -24.17 -11.90 9.23
C THR A 261 -24.12 -10.37 9.40
N PRO A 262 -25.16 -9.62 8.96
CA PRO A 262 -25.24 -8.18 9.20
C PRO A 262 -25.11 -7.85 10.69
N GLN A 263 -24.21 -6.92 10.98
CA GLN A 263 -23.90 -6.45 12.33
C GLN A 263 -24.52 -5.07 12.54
N LYS A 264 -24.25 -4.41 13.67
CA LYS A 264 -24.77 -3.07 13.96
C LYS A 264 -23.69 -2.13 14.45
N VAL A 265 -23.79 -0.87 14.07
CA VAL A 265 -23.20 0.25 14.83
C VAL A 265 -24.24 0.78 15.82
N GLN A 266 -23.80 1.08 17.04
CA GLN A 266 -24.56 1.79 18.06
C GLN A 266 -23.85 3.11 18.34
N TYR A 267 -24.56 4.24 18.33
CA TYR A 267 -23.96 5.57 18.42
C TYR A 267 -24.92 6.61 19.03
N GLY A 268 -24.41 7.79 19.36
CA GLY A 268 -25.22 8.98 19.65
C GLY A 268 -26.28 8.78 20.74
N ASN A 269 -25.93 8.08 21.83
CA ASN A 269 -26.78 7.80 22.99
C ASN A 269 -28.13 7.13 22.66
N GLY A 270 -28.12 6.11 21.79
CA GLY A 270 -29.25 5.19 21.60
C GLY A 270 -29.64 4.93 20.14
N LYS A 271 -29.00 5.61 19.18
CA LYS A 271 -29.16 5.30 17.76
C LYS A 271 -28.44 4.00 17.42
N SER A 272 -28.95 3.29 16.41
CA SER A 272 -28.24 2.16 15.81
C SER A 272 -28.56 2.04 14.34
N GLN A 273 -27.60 1.53 13.56
CA GLN A 273 -27.76 1.24 12.13
C GLN A 273 -27.20 -0.16 11.86
N THR A 274 -27.81 -0.88 10.91
CA THR A 274 -27.38 -2.23 10.51
C THR A 274 -26.38 -2.12 9.37
N SER A 275 -25.31 -2.91 9.39
CA SER A 275 -24.30 -2.87 8.32
C SER A 275 -24.75 -3.59 7.06
N VAL A 276 -24.36 -3.02 5.92
CA VAL A 276 -24.19 -3.76 4.66
C VAL A 276 -22.93 -4.61 4.81
N VAL A 277 -22.93 -5.82 4.25
CA VAL A 277 -21.79 -6.74 4.31
C VAL A 277 -21.28 -7.00 2.89
N THR A 278 -19.99 -6.79 2.70
CA THR A 278 -19.24 -7.01 1.46
C THR A 278 -18.04 -7.90 1.73
N THR A 279 -17.50 -8.52 0.69
CA THR A 279 -16.26 -9.28 0.71
C THR A 279 -15.77 -9.42 -0.73
N PHE A 280 -14.53 -9.86 -0.91
CA PHE A 280 -13.99 -10.30 -2.19
C PHE A 280 -13.36 -11.69 -2.02
N SER A 281 -13.22 -12.40 -3.13
CA SER A 281 -12.68 -13.75 -3.18
C SER A 281 -11.45 -13.80 -4.07
N GLN A 282 -10.73 -14.92 -4.02
CA GLN A 282 -9.63 -15.21 -4.94
C GLN A 282 -10.08 -15.12 -6.41
N ALA A 283 -11.36 -15.37 -6.70
CA ALA A 283 -11.91 -15.25 -8.05
C ALA A 283 -11.98 -13.79 -8.56
N ASP A 284 -12.03 -12.80 -7.66
CA ASP A 284 -12.16 -11.37 -8.01
C ASP A 284 -10.82 -10.69 -8.30
N MET A 285 -9.70 -11.24 -7.82
CA MET A 285 -8.35 -10.68 -8.08
C MET A 285 -7.98 -10.78 -9.57
N CYS A 286 -7.27 -9.79 -10.10
CA CYS A 286 -6.78 -9.82 -11.47
C CYS A 286 -5.53 -10.69 -11.60
N SER A 287 -5.43 -11.37 -12.74
CA SER A 287 -4.33 -12.28 -13.03
C SER A 287 -4.22 -12.48 -14.54
N SER A 288 -3.00 -12.54 -15.04
CA SER A 288 -2.70 -12.98 -16.40
C SER A 288 -1.90 -14.30 -16.33
N VAL A 289 -1.00 -14.56 -17.28
CA VAL A 289 -0.08 -15.71 -17.25
C VAL A 289 1.35 -15.16 -17.22
N PRO A 290 2.15 -15.41 -16.17
CA PRO A 290 1.85 -16.18 -14.93
C PRO A 290 0.78 -15.61 -14.00
N ALA A 291 0.36 -16.44 -13.03
CA ALA A 291 -0.61 -16.05 -12.02
C ALA A 291 -0.04 -14.98 -11.05
N SER A 292 -0.86 -13.99 -10.71
CA SER A 292 -0.47 -12.89 -9.80
C SER A 292 -0.37 -13.35 -8.34
N PRO A 293 0.43 -12.67 -7.49
CA PRO A 293 0.46 -12.92 -6.05
C PRO A 293 -0.93 -12.91 -5.41
N ALA A 294 -1.74 -11.89 -5.72
CA ALA A 294 -3.11 -11.75 -5.23
C ALA A 294 -4.00 -12.95 -5.58
N LYS A 295 -3.81 -13.55 -6.76
CA LYS A 295 -4.61 -14.68 -7.25
C LYS A 295 -4.18 -16.02 -6.63
N ASP A 296 -2.99 -16.12 -6.08
CA ASP A 296 -2.31 -17.40 -5.87
C ASP A 296 -1.72 -17.49 -4.45
N PHE A 297 -0.44 -17.16 -4.27
CA PHE A 297 0.32 -17.44 -3.05
C PHE A 297 0.29 -16.34 -1.98
N GLY A 298 -0.08 -15.12 -2.38
CA GLY A 298 -0.33 -14.01 -1.46
C GLY A 298 -1.81 -13.89 -1.07
N TRP A 299 -2.67 -14.77 -1.59
CA TRP A 299 -4.09 -14.81 -1.22
C TRP A 299 -4.27 -15.11 0.27
N HIS A 300 -5.03 -14.25 0.95
CA HIS A 300 -5.55 -14.46 2.30
C HIS A 300 -7.02 -14.05 2.33
N ASP A 301 -7.86 -14.80 3.04
CA ASP A 301 -9.30 -14.57 3.07
C ASP A 301 -9.62 -13.30 3.90
N PRO A 302 -10.21 -12.25 3.30
CA PRO A 302 -10.46 -10.97 3.98
C PRO A 302 -11.56 -11.05 5.05
N GLY A 303 -12.24 -12.19 5.16
CA GLY A 303 -13.45 -12.34 5.95
C GLY A 303 -14.60 -11.52 5.35
N TYR A 304 -15.20 -10.68 6.18
CA TYR A 304 -16.37 -9.88 5.83
C TYR A 304 -16.17 -8.44 6.26
N VAL A 305 -16.27 -7.53 5.29
CA VAL A 305 -16.20 -6.09 5.50
C VAL A 305 -17.63 -5.59 5.72
N HIS A 306 -17.85 -4.93 6.85
CA HIS A 306 -19.13 -4.38 7.26
C HIS A 306 -19.07 -2.87 7.14
N SER A 307 -20.07 -2.26 6.52
CA SER A 307 -20.16 -0.80 6.41
C SER A 307 -21.53 -0.29 6.83
N ALA A 308 -21.58 0.74 7.67
CA ALA A 308 -22.82 1.35 8.15
C ALA A 308 -22.71 2.89 8.21
N VAL A 309 -23.76 3.58 7.77
CA VAL A 309 -23.82 5.06 7.81
C VAL A 309 -24.54 5.50 9.07
N MET A 310 -23.83 6.15 9.99
CA MET A 310 -24.39 6.85 11.13
C MET A 310 -25.04 8.16 10.66
N THR A 311 -26.31 8.40 11.01
CA THR A 311 -27.10 9.54 10.52
C THR A 311 -27.73 10.41 11.62
N GLY A 312 -27.98 11.68 11.27
CA GLY A 312 -28.48 12.70 12.18
C GLY A 312 -27.46 13.02 13.27
N LEU A 313 -26.19 13.03 12.91
CA LEU A 313 -25.11 13.62 13.70
C LEU A 313 -25.25 15.15 13.64
N GLN A 314 -24.36 15.87 14.32
CA GLN A 314 -24.19 17.31 14.18
C GLN A 314 -22.73 17.56 13.77
N PRO A 315 -22.43 18.53 12.90
CA PRO A 315 -21.05 18.81 12.47
C PRO A 315 -20.17 19.26 13.64
N SER A 316 -18.85 19.14 13.47
CA SER A 316 -17.84 19.52 14.47
C SER A 316 -18.09 18.99 15.91
N THR A 317 -18.85 17.90 16.07
CA THR A 317 -19.31 17.40 17.36
C THR A 317 -18.72 16.02 17.66
N THR A 318 -18.32 15.80 18.92
CA THR A 318 -17.83 14.50 19.38
C THR A 318 -18.97 13.58 19.78
N PHE A 319 -19.02 12.39 19.19
CA PHE A 319 -19.94 11.32 19.55
C PHE A 319 -19.18 10.08 20.04
N SER A 320 -19.89 9.16 20.69
CA SER A 320 -19.38 7.81 20.95
C SER A 320 -20.12 6.78 20.09
N TYR A 321 -19.38 5.76 19.66
CA TYR A 321 -19.91 4.62 18.91
C TYR A 321 -19.23 3.31 19.30
N ARG A 322 -19.89 2.19 18.98
CA ARG A 322 -19.30 0.85 18.93
C ARG A 322 -19.98 0.03 17.85
N TYR A 323 -19.30 -0.98 17.33
CA TYR A 323 -19.81 -1.82 16.24
C TYR A 323 -19.68 -3.31 16.57
N GLY A 324 -20.57 -4.14 16.02
CA GLY A 324 -20.58 -5.58 16.26
C GLY A 324 -21.95 -6.22 16.38
N SER A 325 -21.99 -7.38 17.02
CA SER A 325 -23.22 -8.13 17.31
C SER A 325 -23.06 -9.02 18.55
N ASN A 326 -24.15 -9.61 19.04
CA ASN A 326 -24.06 -10.58 20.13
C ASN A 326 -23.48 -11.94 19.70
N SER A 327 -23.38 -12.23 18.40
CA SER A 327 -22.78 -13.47 17.86
C SER A 327 -21.29 -13.33 17.57
N ALA A 328 -20.88 -12.18 17.02
CA ALA A 328 -19.51 -11.86 16.66
C ALA A 328 -18.73 -11.20 17.81
N GLY A 329 -19.43 -10.65 18.80
CA GLY A 329 -18.89 -9.76 19.82
C GLY A 329 -19.02 -8.28 19.40
N TRP A 330 -18.73 -7.40 20.36
CA TRP A 330 -18.74 -5.95 20.17
C TRP A 330 -17.31 -5.39 20.23
N SER A 331 -17.05 -4.33 19.47
CA SER A 331 -15.90 -3.44 19.70
C SER A 331 -16.02 -2.74 21.05
N ASP A 332 -14.91 -2.16 21.50
CA ASP A 332 -14.95 -1.17 22.57
C ASP A 332 -15.71 0.09 22.13
N SER A 333 -16.08 0.93 23.10
CA SER A 333 -16.72 2.21 22.84
C SER A 333 -15.67 3.26 22.48
N ILE A 334 -15.69 3.71 21.23
CA ILE A 334 -14.74 4.67 20.65
C ILE A 334 -15.40 6.05 20.60
N LYS A 335 -14.61 7.12 20.74
CA LYS A 335 -15.06 8.50 20.49
C LYS A 335 -14.59 8.94 19.11
N PHE A 336 -15.44 9.68 18.40
CA PHE A 336 -15.08 10.29 17.12
C PHE A 336 -15.61 11.71 17.01
N LYS A 337 -14.97 12.53 16.18
CA LYS A 337 -15.40 13.88 15.82
C LYS A 337 -15.91 13.87 14.39
N THR A 338 -17.07 14.47 14.13
CA THR A 338 -17.54 14.77 12.77
C THR A 338 -16.76 15.96 12.20
N PRO A 339 -16.48 16.03 10.89
CA PRO A 339 -15.88 17.22 10.28
C PRO A 339 -16.81 18.45 10.40
N PRO A 340 -16.28 19.66 10.18
CA PRO A 340 -17.09 20.84 9.88
C PRO A 340 -17.86 20.64 8.57
N ALA A 341 -19.09 21.14 8.53
CA ALA A 341 -19.90 21.14 7.30
C ALA A 341 -19.30 22.03 6.22
N GLY A 342 -19.54 21.69 4.95
CA GLY A 342 -19.15 22.48 3.79
C GLY A 342 -19.75 23.89 3.80
N GLY A 343 -18.87 24.89 3.77
CA GLY A 343 -19.18 26.31 3.91
C GLY A 343 -19.00 26.89 5.32
N ALA A 344 -18.57 26.10 6.32
CA ALA A 344 -18.18 26.65 7.62
C ALA A 344 -16.84 27.43 7.54
N ASP A 345 -16.53 28.21 8.56
CA ASP A 345 -15.44 29.21 8.49
C ASP A 345 -14.02 28.63 8.44
N GLU A 346 -13.81 27.42 8.99
CA GLU A 346 -12.51 26.75 8.99
C GLU A 346 -12.60 25.22 8.92
N VAL A 347 -11.48 24.59 8.54
CA VAL A 347 -11.19 23.16 8.69
C VAL A 347 -9.69 22.95 8.98
N LYS A 348 -9.37 21.97 9.83
CA LYS A 348 -8.00 21.53 10.12
C LYS A 348 -7.84 20.08 9.70
N PHE A 349 -6.94 19.79 8.77
CA PHE A 349 -6.75 18.44 8.25
C PHE A 349 -5.28 18.06 8.12
N ILE A 350 -5.04 16.75 8.12
CA ILE A 350 -3.73 16.17 7.80
C ILE A 350 -3.81 15.52 6.42
N SER A 351 -2.76 15.63 5.62
CA SER A 351 -2.68 15.03 4.29
C SER A 351 -1.31 14.40 4.03
N PHE A 352 -1.28 13.25 3.35
CA PHE A 352 -0.06 12.56 2.93
C PHE A 352 -0.37 11.46 1.91
N GLY A 353 0.62 10.99 1.16
CA GLY A 353 0.58 9.71 0.42
C GLY A 353 1.56 8.69 1.01
N ASP A 354 1.50 7.44 0.54
CA ASP A 354 2.67 6.52 0.57
C ASP A 354 3.10 6.06 1.98
N MET A 355 2.14 5.95 2.91
CA MET A 355 2.44 5.59 4.31
C MET A 355 2.73 4.10 4.48
N GLY A 356 1.98 3.22 3.81
CA GLY A 356 2.05 1.76 3.99
C GLY A 356 2.02 1.31 5.46
N LYS A 357 2.73 0.22 5.78
CA LYS A 357 2.81 -0.38 7.13
C LYS A 357 4.21 -0.88 7.48
N ALA A 358 4.49 -0.97 8.78
CA ALA A 358 5.72 -1.59 9.29
C ALA A 358 5.47 -2.42 10.56
N PRO A 359 6.22 -3.51 10.77
CA PRO A 359 6.06 -4.38 11.93
C PRO A 359 6.46 -3.67 13.22
N ARG A 360 5.70 -3.92 14.30
CA ARG A 360 6.01 -3.46 15.68
C ARG A 360 7.03 -4.35 16.41
N ASP A 361 7.62 -5.29 15.70
CA ASP A 361 8.60 -6.26 16.17
C ASP A 361 9.74 -6.37 15.14
N PRO A 362 10.82 -7.13 15.40
CA PRO A 362 11.92 -7.31 14.45
C PRO A 362 11.59 -8.18 13.21
N SER A 363 10.31 -8.37 12.85
CA SER A 363 9.96 -9.24 11.73
C SER A 363 10.29 -8.64 10.37
N LEU A 364 10.52 -9.54 9.43
CA LEU A 364 10.54 -9.31 8.01
C LEU A 364 9.16 -9.66 7.44
N GLU A 365 8.65 -8.78 6.60
CA GLU A 365 7.34 -8.82 5.94
C GLU A 365 7.53 -8.52 4.44
N HIS A 366 6.47 -8.58 3.61
CA HIS A 366 6.61 -8.46 2.15
C HIS A 366 7.25 -7.15 1.73
N TYR A 367 6.65 -6.08 2.22
CA TYR A 367 7.18 -4.73 2.15
C TYR A 367 7.21 -4.14 3.56
N ILE A 368 8.18 -3.28 3.83
CA ILE A 368 8.30 -2.53 5.08
C ILE A 368 8.46 -1.07 4.71
N GLN A 369 7.53 -0.23 5.15
CA GLN A 369 7.60 1.22 5.02
C GLN A 369 8.24 1.83 6.29
N PRO A 370 9.56 2.11 6.31
CA PRO A 370 10.30 2.44 7.54
C PRO A 370 9.78 3.68 8.30
N GLY A 371 9.17 4.65 7.62
CA GLY A 371 8.57 5.83 8.28
C GLY A 371 7.15 5.62 8.84
N SER A 372 6.46 4.55 8.42
CA SER A 372 5.03 4.34 8.68
C SER A 372 4.68 4.42 10.17
N LEU A 373 5.49 3.79 11.02
CA LEU A 373 5.29 3.77 12.47
C LEU A 373 5.52 5.14 13.13
N SER A 374 6.50 5.94 12.69
CA SER A 374 6.69 7.26 13.30
C SER A 374 5.62 8.24 12.83
N VAL A 375 5.25 8.22 11.55
CA VAL A 375 4.21 9.08 10.98
C VAL A 375 2.85 8.80 11.61
N VAL A 376 2.38 7.55 11.69
CA VAL A 376 1.08 7.25 12.32
C VAL A 376 1.05 7.60 13.81
N ASN A 377 2.17 7.48 14.54
CA ASN A 377 2.26 7.85 15.95
C ASN A 377 2.26 9.37 16.16
N ALA A 378 2.91 10.13 15.28
CA ALA A 378 2.88 11.58 15.28
C ALA A 378 1.46 12.10 14.96
N ILE A 379 0.81 11.55 13.94
CA ILE A 379 -0.59 11.86 13.59
C ILE A 379 -1.53 11.47 14.75
N ALA A 380 -1.35 10.32 15.40
CA ALA A 380 -2.14 9.95 16.57
C ALA A 380 -2.01 10.96 17.72
N SER A 381 -0.82 11.56 17.88
CA SER A 381 -0.58 12.63 18.85
C SER A 381 -1.34 13.91 18.47
N GLU A 382 -1.29 14.34 17.20
CA GLU A 382 -2.08 15.47 16.69
C GLU A 382 -3.59 15.26 16.88
N VAL A 383 -4.10 14.07 16.53
CA VAL A 383 -5.51 13.70 16.71
C VAL A 383 -5.91 13.74 18.19
N SER A 384 -5.04 13.27 19.09
CA SER A 384 -5.28 13.30 20.54
C SER A 384 -5.39 14.73 21.12
N SER A 385 -4.82 15.73 20.45
CA SER A 385 -4.95 17.15 20.83
C SER A 385 -6.36 17.71 20.58
N GLY A 386 -7.18 17.05 19.77
CA GLY A 386 -8.53 17.48 19.39
C GLY A 386 -8.60 18.54 18.28
N ASN A 387 -7.44 19.00 17.79
CA ASN A 387 -7.33 20.11 16.83
C ASN A 387 -7.41 19.69 15.35
N ILE A 388 -7.49 18.40 15.04
CA ILE A 388 -7.66 17.89 13.66
C ILE A 388 -9.11 17.44 13.46
N ASP A 389 -9.67 17.69 12.28
CA ASP A 389 -11.03 17.33 11.87
C ASP A 389 -11.06 16.12 10.93
N SER A 390 -10.08 16.02 10.03
CA SER A 390 -10.00 14.99 8.97
C SER A 390 -8.57 14.61 8.60
N ILE A 391 -8.43 13.45 7.95
CA ILE A 391 -7.19 12.94 7.35
C ILE A 391 -7.45 12.57 5.88
N PHE A 392 -6.52 12.90 5.00
CA PHE A 392 -6.52 12.51 3.59
C PHE A 392 -5.25 11.69 3.25
N HIS A 393 -5.41 10.43 2.89
CA HIS A 393 -4.33 9.53 2.47
C HIS A 393 -4.38 9.33 0.95
N ILE A 394 -3.56 10.04 0.19
CA ILE A 394 -3.72 10.23 -1.26
C ILE A 394 -2.97 9.17 -2.10
N GLY A 395 -3.35 7.90 -1.89
CA GLY A 395 -2.86 6.74 -2.62
C GLY A 395 -1.64 6.07 -2.00
N ASP A 396 -1.36 4.85 -2.49
CA ASP A 396 -0.34 3.93 -2.00
C ASP A 396 -0.52 3.63 -0.49
N ILE A 397 -1.66 3.00 -0.23
CA ILE A 397 -2.28 2.91 1.07
C ILE A 397 -1.57 1.90 1.97
N SER A 398 -1.50 0.65 1.55
CA SER A 398 -0.98 -0.46 2.37
C SER A 398 0.32 -1.06 1.84
N TYR A 399 0.57 -0.93 0.53
CA TYR A 399 1.56 -1.74 -0.22
C TYR A 399 1.43 -3.24 0.07
N ALA A 400 0.19 -3.74 0.18
CA ALA A 400 -0.06 -5.18 0.24
C ALA A 400 0.39 -5.89 -1.04
N THR A 401 0.24 -5.25 -2.21
CA THR A 401 0.80 -5.68 -3.50
C THR A 401 0.56 -7.16 -3.82
N GLY A 402 -0.65 -7.63 -3.52
CA GLY A 402 -1.12 -9.00 -3.71
C GLY A 402 -0.85 -9.97 -2.56
N PHE A 403 -0.27 -9.50 -1.44
CA PHE A 403 -0.10 -10.24 -0.18
C PHE A 403 -1.16 -9.78 0.81
N LEU A 404 -2.39 -10.29 0.65
CA LEU A 404 -3.60 -9.62 1.11
C LEU A 404 -3.75 -9.52 2.63
N VAL A 405 -3.01 -10.32 3.40
CA VAL A 405 -2.94 -10.23 4.86
C VAL A 405 -2.34 -8.90 5.35
N GLU A 406 -1.53 -8.23 4.51
CA GLU A 406 -0.91 -6.93 4.82
C GLU A 406 -1.96 -5.81 4.98
N TRP A 407 -3.14 -5.95 4.36
CA TRP A 407 -4.28 -5.05 4.60
C TRP A 407 -4.76 -5.09 6.05
N ASP A 408 -4.76 -6.24 6.72
CA ASP A 408 -5.14 -6.32 8.14
C ASP A 408 -4.10 -5.63 9.05
N PHE A 409 -2.80 -5.75 8.73
CA PHE A 409 -1.75 -5.04 9.46
C PHE A 409 -1.85 -3.53 9.26
N PHE A 410 -2.12 -3.07 8.04
CA PHE A 410 -2.37 -1.67 7.76
C PHE A 410 -3.61 -1.14 8.49
N LEU A 411 -4.75 -1.84 8.40
CA LEU A 411 -5.99 -1.45 9.07
C LEU A 411 -5.85 -1.45 10.60
N HIS A 412 -5.09 -2.38 11.18
CA HIS A 412 -4.68 -2.35 12.58
C HIS A 412 -3.81 -1.12 12.90
N LEU A 413 -2.82 -0.83 12.06
CA LEU A 413 -1.87 0.26 12.26
C LEU A 413 -2.55 1.63 12.31
N ILE A 414 -3.50 1.89 11.41
CA ILE A 414 -4.23 3.17 11.34
C ILE A 414 -5.40 3.27 12.33
N SER A 415 -5.80 2.19 12.99
CA SER A 415 -6.92 2.18 13.93
C SER A 415 -6.89 3.30 15.00
N PRO A 416 -5.72 3.72 15.57
CA PRO A 416 -5.67 4.83 16.52
C PRO A 416 -6.13 6.18 15.95
N VAL A 417 -6.04 6.40 14.64
CA VAL A 417 -6.42 7.66 13.97
C VAL A 417 -7.74 7.53 13.20
N ALA A 418 -7.86 6.50 12.36
CA ALA A 418 -8.98 6.32 11.45
C ALA A 418 -10.29 5.94 12.17
N ALA A 419 -10.22 5.42 13.40
CA ALA A 419 -11.39 5.17 14.23
C ALA A 419 -11.99 6.45 14.87
N GLN A 420 -11.26 7.58 14.83
CA GLN A 420 -11.61 8.80 15.57
C GLN A 420 -11.97 10.01 14.68
N LEU A 421 -11.44 10.06 13.45
CA LEU A 421 -11.68 11.13 12.48
C LEU A 421 -12.04 10.55 11.10
N SER A 422 -12.59 11.39 10.22
CA SER A 422 -12.79 11.03 8.82
C SER A 422 -11.44 10.76 8.14
N TYR A 423 -11.22 9.52 7.69
CA TYR A 423 -10.04 9.08 6.97
C TYR A 423 -10.41 8.87 5.50
N MET A 424 -10.20 9.90 4.68
CA MET A 424 -10.48 9.92 3.25
C MET A 424 -9.28 9.38 2.48
N THR A 425 -9.49 8.65 1.38
CA THR A 425 -8.39 8.07 0.59
C THR A 425 -8.51 8.36 -0.90
N ALA A 426 -7.39 8.56 -1.58
CA ALA A 426 -7.30 8.38 -3.03
C ALA A 426 -6.73 6.99 -3.34
N ILE A 427 -6.83 6.55 -4.59
CA ILE A 427 -6.23 5.28 -5.06
C ILE A 427 -4.86 5.55 -5.70
N GLY A 428 -3.85 4.77 -5.35
CA GLY A 428 -2.52 4.82 -5.98
C GLY A 428 -2.25 3.65 -6.92
N ASN A 429 -1.03 3.60 -7.48
CA ASN A 429 -0.63 2.54 -8.40
C ASN A 429 -0.48 1.19 -7.69
N HIS A 430 -0.02 1.18 -6.43
CA HIS A 430 0.04 -0.06 -5.64
C HIS A 430 -1.33 -0.61 -5.22
N GLU A 431 -2.41 0.15 -5.43
CA GLU A 431 -3.78 -0.39 -5.38
C GLU A 431 -4.31 -0.84 -6.74
N ARG A 432 -4.02 -0.12 -7.84
CA ARG A 432 -4.76 -0.25 -9.11
C ARG A 432 -4.03 -0.87 -10.29
N ASP A 433 -2.70 -0.73 -10.39
CA ASP A 433 -2.00 -0.99 -11.64
C ASP A 433 -1.71 -2.48 -11.86
N TYR A 434 -2.35 -3.02 -12.90
CA TYR A 434 -2.14 -4.38 -13.38
C TYR A 434 -2.58 -4.51 -14.85
N ILE A 435 -1.96 -5.43 -15.59
CA ILE A 435 -2.22 -5.67 -17.02
C ILE A 435 -3.66 -6.11 -17.33
N ASP A 436 -4.19 -5.64 -18.46
CA ASP A 436 -5.53 -5.92 -18.99
C ASP A 436 -6.71 -5.51 -18.07
N THR A 437 -6.48 -4.57 -17.13
CA THR A 437 -7.50 -4.11 -16.15
C THR A 437 -8.13 -2.75 -16.47
N GLY A 438 -7.68 -2.07 -17.53
CA GLY A 438 -8.11 -0.70 -17.83
C GLY A 438 -7.40 0.41 -17.04
N SER A 439 -6.40 0.09 -16.19
CA SER A 439 -5.44 1.13 -15.77
C SER A 439 -4.71 1.68 -16.99
N VAL A 440 -4.42 2.98 -16.97
CA VAL A 440 -3.63 3.65 -18.01
C VAL A 440 -2.14 3.28 -17.88
N TYR A 441 -1.66 3.06 -16.66
CA TYR A 441 -0.30 2.59 -16.42
C TYR A 441 -0.29 1.07 -16.33
N VAL A 442 0.30 0.44 -17.35
CA VAL A 442 0.39 -1.02 -17.44
C VAL A 442 1.64 -1.52 -16.70
N THR A 443 1.66 -1.28 -15.39
CA THR A 443 2.64 -1.88 -14.46
C THR A 443 2.03 -3.12 -13.79
N ALA A 444 2.66 -3.61 -12.73
CA ALA A 444 2.12 -4.66 -11.89
C ALA A 444 2.25 -4.30 -10.40
N ASP A 445 2.25 -3.00 -10.10
CA ASP A 445 2.53 -2.45 -8.77
C ASP A 445 1.51 -2.95 -7.74
N SER A 446 0.27 -3.22 -8.18
CA SER A 446 -0.78 -3.79 -7.33
C SER A 446 -0.66 -5.30 -7.09
N GLY A 447 0.29 -6.00 -7.72
CA GLY A 447 0.44 -7.46 -7.59
C GLY A 447 -0.81 -8.29 -7.93
N GLY A 448 -1.72 -7.76 -8.76
CA GLY A 448 -2.98 -8.39 -9.14
C GLY A 448 -4.21 -7.94 -8.35
N GLU A 449 -4.08 -7.06 -7.36
CA GLU A 449 -5.22 -6.51 -6.60
C GLU A 449 -6.23 -5.69 -7.43
N CYS A 450 -5.75 -4.94 -8.44
CA CYS A 450 -6.55 -4.18 -9.41
C CYS A 450 -7.72 -3.38 -8.82
N GLY A 451 -7.47 -2.71 -7.69
CA GLY A 451 -8.43 -1.86 -6.98
C GLY A 451 -9.43 -2.58 -6.08
N VAL A 452 -9.56 -3.92 -6.18
CA VAL A 452 -10.63 -4.66 -5.50
C VAL A 452 -10.53 -4.59 -3.97
N PRO A 453 -9.36 -4.77 -3.32
CA PRO A 453 -9.24 -4.60 -1.87
C PRO A 453 -9.44 -3.14 -1.44
N TYR A 454 -8.85 -2.18 -2.18
CA TYR A 454 -9.02 -0.74 -1.91
C TYR A 454 -10.49 -0.33 -1.87
N GLU A 455 -11.27 -0.60 -2.92
CA GLU A 455 -12.68 -0.20 -2.97
C GLU A 455 -13.55 -0.93 -1.93
N THR A 456 -13.15 -2.13 -1.52
CA THR A 456 -13.88 -2.91 -0.51
C THR A 456 -13.61 -2.41 0.90
N TYR A 457 -12.34 -2.14 1.24
CA TYR A 457 -11.97 -1.63 2.56
C TYR A 457 -12.29 -0.14 2.72
N PHE A 458 -12.06 0.67 1.69
CA PHE A 458 -12.24 2.12 1.71
C PHE A 458 -13.37 2.59 0.76
N PRO A 459 -14.65 2.31 1.09
CA PRO A 459 -15.80 2.77 0.31
C PRO A 459 -16.04 4.28 0.49
N MET A 460 -15.26 5.06 -0.26
CA MET A 460 -15.37 6.52 -0.42
C MET A 460 -16.71 6.93 -1.06
N PRO A 461 -17.09 8.23 -1.06
CA PRO A 461 -18.32 8.71 -1.69
C PRO A 461 -18.21 8.78 -3.23
N THR A 462 -17.76 7.69 -3.84
CA THR A 462 -17.66 7.54 -5.30
C THR A 462 -19.04 7.33 -5.92
N SER A 463 -19.15 7.60 -7.21
CA SER A 463 -20.42 7.45 -7.93
C SER A 463 -20.79 5.98 -8.18
N GLU A 464 -19.82 5.17 -8.60
CA GLU A 464 -19.96 3.76 -8.98
C GLU A 464 -18.66 3.00 -8.67
N LYS A 465 -18.65 1.68 -8.91
CA LYS A 465 -17.46 0.82 -8.81
C LYS A 465 -16.50 1.07 -9.99
N ASP A 466 -15.19 0.98 -9.77
CA ASP A 466 -14.12 1.28 -10.74
C ASP A 466 -14.19 2.73 -11.25
N LYS A 467 -14.76 3.61 -10.42
CA LYS A 467 -14.77 5.07 -10.58
C LYS A 467 -14.31 5.77 -9.30
N PRO A 468 -13.06 5.53 -8.83
CA PRO A 468 -12.57 5.96 -7.52
C PRO A 468 -12.23 7.46 -7.41
N TRP A 469 -12.97 8.32 -8.13
CA TRP A 469 -12.91 9.78 -8.02
C TRP A 469 -14.18 10.33 -7.38
N TYR A 470 -14.02 11.35 -6.53
CA TYR A 470 -15.10 11.95 -5.76
C TYR A 470 -14.73 13.36 -5.31
N SER A 471 -15.72 14.11 -4.86
CA SER A 471 -15.50 15.41 -4.23
C SER A 471 -16.23 15.50 -2.90
N ILE A 472 -15.72 16.37 -2.02
CA ILE A 472 -16.32 16.63 -0.72
C ILE A 472 -15.98 18.03 -0.24
N GLU A 473 -16.92 18.70 0.42
CA GLU A 473 -16.66 19.97 1.09
C GLU A 473 -16.55 19.73 2.60
N GLN A 474 -15.51 20.29 3.23
CA GLN A 474 -15.37 20.32 4.69
C GLN A 474 -14.88 21.71 5.10
N GLY A 475 -15.63 22.39 5.98
CA GLY A 475 -15.34 23.77 6.34
C GLY A 475 -15.27 24.68 5.11
N SER A 476 -14.20 25.46 5.00
CA SER A 476 -13.99 26.43 3.93
C SER A 476 -13.41 25.84 2.64
N VAL A 477 -13.27 24.51 2.54
CA VAL A 477 -12.55 23.83 1.45
C VAL A 477 -13.48 22.90 0.67
N HIS A 478 -13.40 22.95 -0.66
CA HIS A 478 -13.84 21.91 -1.57
C HIS A 478 -12.63 21.08 -2.01
N PHE A 479 -12.71 19.76 -1.82
CA PHE A 479 -11.69 18.80 -2.22
C PHE A 479 -12.17 18.05 -3.46
N THR A 480 -11.41 18.13 -4.55
CA THR A 480 -11.59 17.30 -5.75
C THR A 480 -10.54 16.19 -5.71
N VAL A 481 -10.95 14.95 -5.47
CA VAL A 481 -10.07 13.77 -5.37
C VAL A 481 -10.22 12.91 -6.61
N ILE A 482 -9.12 12.64 -7.29
CA ILE A 482 -9.06 11.88 -8.54
C ILE A 482 -8.31 10.56 -8.37
N SER A 483 -8.48 9.67 -9.34
CA SER A 483 -7.52 8.60 -9.60
C SER A 483 -6.59 8.99 -10.72
N THR A 484 -5.30 9.04 -10.42
CA THR A 484 -4.25 9.14 -11.44
C THR A 484 -4.06 7.85 -12.23
N GLU A 485 -4.77 6.76 -11.94
CA GLU A 485 -4.56 5.45 -12.59
C GLU A 485 -5.65 5.11 -13.64
N HIS A 486 -6.77 5.84 -13.65
CA HIS A 486 -7.89 5.66 -14.61
C HIS A 486 -7.93 6.80 -15.62
N ASP A 487 -8.32 6.52 -16.88
CA ASP A 487 -8.27 7.49 -18.00
C ASP A 487 -8.69 8.93 -17.62
N TRP A 488 -7.75 9.86 -17.77
CA TRP A 488 -7.87 11.30 -17.51
C TRP A 488 -7.78 12.15 -18.80
N SER A 489 -7.79 11.52 -19.97
CA SER A 489 -7.80 12.21 -21.27
C SER A 489 -9.04 13.12 -21.41
N GLU A 490 -8.98 14.14 -22.27
CA GLU A 490 -10.10 15.08 -22.45
C GLU A 490 -11.44 14.41 -22.85
N SER A 491 -11.38 13.20 -23.42
CA SER A 491 -12.52 12.37 -23.80
C SER A 491 -13.06 11.47 -22.69
N SER A 492 -12.37 11.37 -21.54
CA SER A 492 -12.68 10.41 -20.49
C SER A 492 -13.85 10.81 -19.60
N GLU A 493 -14.46 9.82 -18.94
CA GLU A 493 -15.51 10.09 -17.94
C GLU A 493 -14.98 10.87 -16.74
N GLN A 494 -13.78 10.53 -16.25
CA GLN A 494 -13.14 11.24 -15.14
C GLN A 494 -12.83 12.70 -15.51
N PHE A 495 -12.39 12.99 -16.72
CA PHE A 495 -12.16 14.38 -17.16
C PHE A 495 -13.45 15.18 -17.27
N ALA A 496 -14.51 14.59 -17.84
CA ALA A 496 -15.83 15.20 -17.88
C ALA A 496 -16.39 15.45 -16.47
N TRP A 497 -16.15 14.53 -15.53
CA TRP A 497 -16.48 14.69 -14.12
C TRP A 497 -15.68 15.81 -13.45
N MET A 498 -14.35 15.80 -13.54
CA MET A 498 -13.45 16.85 -12.99
C MET A 498 -13.88 18.25 -13.44
N LYS A 499 -14.17 18.39 -14.73
CA LYS A 499 -14.61 19.66 -15.33
C LYS A 499 -15.95 20.13 -14.81
N LYS A 500 -16.88 19.21 -14.53
CA LYS A 500 -18.19 19.53 -13.95
C LYS A 500 -18.08 19.86 -12.46
N ASP A 501 -17.28 19.09 -11.71
CA ASP A 501 -17.07 19.24 -10.28
C ASP A 501 -16.48 20.62 -9.96
N MET A 502 -15.27 20.91 -10.46
CA MET A 502 -14.56 22.15 -10.17
C MET A 502 -15.31 23.41 -10.67
N ALA A 503 -16.07 23.30 -11.77
CA ALA A 503 -16.89 24.40 -12.27
C ALA A 503 -18.18 24.64 -11.45
N SER A 504 -18.56 23.70 -10.58
CA SER A 504 -19.74 23.82 -9.70
C SER A 504 -19.43 24.44 -8.33
N VAL A 505 -18.16 24.66 -8.00
CA VAL A 505 -17.70 25.14 -6.69
C VAL A 505 -18.17 26.57 -6.43
N ASP A 506 -19.06 26.73 -5.45
CA ASP A 506 -19.43 28.02 -4.91
C ASP A 506 -18.30 28.55 -4.00
N ARG A 507 -17.37 29.30 -4.60
CA ARG A 507 -16.24 29.93 -3.90
C ARG A 507 -16.68 30.96 -2.84
N THR A 508 -17.96 31.32 -2.75
CA THR A 508 -18.49 32.13 -1.63
C THR A 508 -18.81 31.26 -0.40
N ARG A 509 -19.11 29.97 -0.59
CA ARG A 509 -19.24 29.00 0.51
C ARG A 509 -17.89 28.42 0.87
N THR A 510 -17.26 27.70 -0.07
CA THR A 510 -15.96 27.05 0.06
C THR A 510 -14.92 27.81 -0.76
N PRO A 511 -14.26 28.84 -0.19
CA PRO A 511 -13.26 29.62 -0.92
C PRO A 511 -12.14 28.75 -1.51
N TRP A 512 -11.64 27.75 -0.80
CA TRP A 512 -10.50 26.96 -1.25
C TRP A 512 -10.93 25.80 -2.13
N LEU A 513 -10.28 25.68 -3.28
CA LEU A 513 -10.38 24.49 -4.14
C LEU A 513 -9.04 23.77 -4.10
N ILE A 514 -9.02 22.59 -3.46
CA ILE A 514 -7.84 21.71 -3.38
C ILE A 514 -8.05 20.52 -4.30
N PHE A 515 -7.10 20.30 -5.20
CA PHE A 515 -7.06 19.14 -6.08
C PHE A 515 -6.12 18.08 -5.49
N MET A 516 -6.54 16.81 -5.51
CA MET A 516 -5.78 15.69 -4.94
C MET A 516 -5.73 14.52 -5.92
N GLY A 517 -4.55 13.98 -6.17
CA GLY A 517 -4.32 12.74 -6.90
C GLY A 517 -3.10 12.00 -6.33
N HIS A 518 -2.75 10.85 -6.88
CA HIS A 518 -1.57 10.12 -6.41
C HIS A 518 -0.30 10.52 -7.18
N ARG A 519 -0.19 10.22 -8.48
CA ARG A 519 0.99 10.56 -9.30
C ARG A 519 1.10 12.08 -9.59
N PRO A 520 2.28 12.72 -9.40
CA PRO A 520 2.40 14.18 -9.46
C PRO A 520 2.44 14.78 -10.87
N MET A 521 2.00 16.04 -10.97
CA MET A 521 2.23 16.90 -12.14
C MET A 521 3.60 17.59 -12.15
N TYR A 522 4.23 17.71 -10.99
CA TYR A 522 5.51 18.39 -10.80
C TYR A 522 6.33 17.68 -9.73
N SER A 523 7.50 17.16 -10.11
CA SER A 523 8.56 16.77 -9.17
C SER A 523 9.94 16.90 -9.84
N THR A 524 10.97 17.23 -9.08
CA THR A 524 12.37 17.18 -9.53
C THR A 524 13.00 15.80 -9.36
N SER A 525 12.35 14.84 -8.68
CA SER A 525 12.80 13.45 -8.72
C SER A 525 12.49 12.87 -10.10
N ASP A 526 13.52 12.53 -10.88
CA ASP A 526 13.40 12.08 -12.28
C ASP A 526 12.61 10.77 -12.45
N GLY A 527 12.46 9.99 -11.38
CA GLY A 527 11.81 8.68 -11.38
C GLY A 527 12.72 7.58 -11.93
N SER A 528 12.13 6.56 -12.56
CA SER A 528 12.89 5.51 -13.25
C SER A 528 13.15 5.88 -14.72
N SER A 529 14.08 5.20 -15.39
CA SER A 529 14.38 5.47 -16.81
C SER A 529 13.25 5.06 -17.77
N PHE A 530 12.22 4.35 -17.29
CA PHE A 530 11.10 3.83 -18.07
C PHE A 530 9.74 4.41 -17.67
N ILE A 531 9.57 4.74 -16.39
CA ILE A 531 8.39 5.44 -15.84
C ILE A 531 8.92 6.68 -15.12
N PRO A 532 8.77 7.88 -15.72
CA PRO A 532 9.11 9.12 -15.04
C PRO A 532 8.11 9.38 -13.92
N SER A 533 8.52 10.11 -12.88
CA SER A 533 7.63 10.51 -11.77
C SER A 533 6.43 11.35 -12.21
N VAL A 534 6.54 12.00 -13.37
CA VAL A 534 5.53 12.90 -13.96
C VAL A 534 5.18 12.42 -15.37
N ASP A 535 3.92 12.06 -15.60
CA ASP A 535 3.42 11.86 -16.97
C ASP A 535 3.05 13.20 -17.61
N ASN A 536 3.80 13.59 -18.64
CA ASN A 536 3.55 14.78 -19.42
C ASN A 536 2.18 14.78 -20.13
N ASN A 537 1.58 13.62 -20.42
CA ASN A 537 0.24 13.55 -21.00
C ASN A 537 -0.83 13.92 -19.96
N PHE A 538 -0.68 13.48 -18.71
CA PHE A 538 -1.52 13.90 -17.59
C PHE A 538 -1.43 15.41 -17.34
N VAL A 539 -0.21 15.96 -17.30
CA VAL A 539 0.02 17.41 -17.18
C VAL A 539 -0.67 18.16 -18.33
N GLN A 540 -0.41 17.78 -19.58
CA GLN A 540 -0.97 18.48 -20.76
C GLN A 540 -2.50 18.46 -20.81
N ALA A 541 -3.15 17.35 -20.41
CA ALA A 541 -4.59 17.25 -20.39
C ALA A 541 -5.22 18.03 -19.22
N VAL A 542 -4.69 17.85 -18.00
CA VAL A 542 -5.39 18.22 -16.76
C VAL A 542 -4.93 19.56 -16.18
N GLU A 543 -3.67 19.96 -16.32
CA GLU A 543 -3.17 21.26 -15.82
C GLU A 543 -3.99 22.48 -16.35
N PRO A 544 -4.39 22.56 -17.64
CA PRO A 544 -5.23 23.66 -18.13
C PRO A 544 -6.60 23.74 -17.42
N LEU A 545 -7.11 22.61 -16.92
CA LEU A 545 -8.37 22.55 -16.19
C LEU A 545 -8.22 23.09 -14.76
N LEU A 546 -7.10 22.79 -14.09
CA LEU A 546 -6.75 23.34 -12.78
C LEU A 546 -6.65 24.87 -12.85
N LEU A 547 -5.93 25.40 -13.84
CA LEU A 547 -5.80 26.84 -14.08
C LEU A 547 -7.17 27.49 -14.36
N SER A 548 -7.97 26.89 -15.24
CA SER A 548 -9.28 27.44 -15.66
C SER A 548 -10.28 27.56 -14.51
N ASN A 549 -10.27 26.60 -13.57
CA ASN A 549 -11.14 26.61 -12.39
C ASN A 549 -10.50 27.30 -11.17
N LYS A 550 -9.31 27.89 -11.34
CA LYS A 550 -8.52 28.53 -10.29
C LYS A 550 -8.31 27.62 -9.08
N VAL A 551 -7.80 26.41 -9.29
CA VAL A 551 -7.37 25.52 -8.20
C VAL A 551 -6.30 26.24 -7.39
N ASP A 552 -6.47 26.31 -6.07
CA ASP A 552 -5.56 27.04 -5.18
C ASP A 552 -4.29 26.22 -4.91
N LEU A 553 -4.49 24.94 -4.57
CA LEU A 553 -3.45 24.00 -4.17
C LEU A 553 -3.72 22.63 -4.81
N ALA A 554 -2.69 22.01 -5.37
CA ALA A 554 -2.73 20.65 -5.90
C ALA A 554 -1.75 19.76 -5.13
N LEU A 555 -2.25 18.66 -4.57
CA LEU A 555 -1.51 17.74 -3.70
C LEU A 555 -1.38 16.36 -4.35
N PHE A 556 -0.18 15.81 -4.28
CA PHE A 556 0.19 14.52 -4.90
C PHE A 556 1.07 13.68 -3.97
N GLY A 557 1.00 12.35 -4.07
CA GLY A 557 1.90 11.42 -3.41
C GLY A 557 2.96 10.88 -4.38
N HIS A 558 3.15 9.57 -4.39
CA HIS A 558 3.90 8.72 -5.33
C HIS A 558 5.42 8.88 -5.30
N VAL A 559 5.91 10.12 -5.22
CA VAL A 559 7.32 10.43 -5.04
C VAL A 559 7.58 10.55 -3.54
N HIS A 560 8.56 9.80 -3.03
CA HIS A 560 8.72 9.55 -1.59
C HIS A 560 9.49 10.66 -0.87
N ASN A 561 9.05 11.90 -1.06
CA ASN A 561 9.61 13.09 -0.42
C ASN A 561 8.58 14.23 -0.31
N TYR A 562 9.02 15.38 0.21
CA TYR A 562 8.28 16.63 0.19
C TYR A 562 8.88 17.59 -0.84
N GLU A 563 8.06 18.11 -1.74
CA GLU A 563 8.48 19.14 -2.69
C GLU A 563 7.37 20.16 -2.93
N ARG A 564 7.69 21.46 -2.79
CA ARG A 564 6.77 22.58 -3.00
C ARG A 564 7.19 23.45 -4.17
N THR A 565 6.22 23.86 -4.99
CA THR A 565 6.44 24.72 -6.16
C THR A 565 6.15 26.20 -5.89
N CYS A 566 6.60 27.08 -6.80
CA CYS A 566 5.98 28.38 -7.01
C CYS A 566 4.54 28.22 -7.55
N ALA A 567 3.78 29.31 -7.74
CA ALA A 567 2.54 29.22 -8.51
C ALA A 567 2.90 28.97 -9.98
N VAL A 568 2.67 27.75 -10.46
CA VAL A 568 3.31 27.19 -11.67
C VAL A 568 2.29 26.80 -12.73
N TYR A 569 2.61 27.08 -13.99
CA TYR A 569 1.84 26.62 -15.15
C TYR A 569 2.77 26.38 -16.33
N GLN A 570 2.66 25.23 -17.01
CA GLN A 570 3.51 24.83 -18.14
C GLN A 570 5.02 24.90 -17.84
N GLY A 571 5.43 24.50 -16.64
CA GLY A 571 6.84 24.51 -16.21
C GLY A 571 7.42 25.89 -15.89
N GLU A 572 6.60 26.94 -15.86
CA GLU A 572 7.03 28.31 -15.55
C GLU A 572 6.35 28.85 -14.29
N CYS A 573 7.12 29.50 -13.41
CA CYS A 573 6.54 30.29 -12.33
C CYS A 573 5.77 31.49 -12.90
N LYS A 574 4.47 31.51 -12.66
CA LYS A 574 3.61 32.68 -12.95
C LYS A 574 3.60 33.65 -11.77
N ALA A 575 3.66 33.13 -10.54
CA ALA A 575 3.92 33.94 -9.35
C ALA A 575 4.90 33.26 -8.37
N MET A 576 5.78 34.06 -7.78
CA MET A 576 6.61 33.67 -6.64
C MET A 576 5.90 34.09 -5.35
N PRO A 577 6.02 33.33 -4.25
CA PRO A 577 5.55 33.79 -2.94
C PRO A 577 6.35 35.00 -2.47
N THR A 578 5.70 35.88 -1.70
CA THR A 578 6.35 36.96 -0.95
C THR A 578 6.54 36.56 0.50
N LYS A 579 7.59 37.05 1.16
CA LYS A 579 7.78 36.84 2.60
C LYS A 579 6.85 37.73 3.42
N ASP A 580 6.14 37.14 4.37
CA ASP A 580 5.35 37.88 5.37
C ASP A 580 6.25 38.54 6.44
N GLY A 581 5.62 39.19 7.43
CA GLY A 581 6.35 39.83 8.55
C GLY A 581 7.13 38.86 9.45
N ASN A 582 6.90 37.55 9.35
CA ASN A 582 7.58 36.50 10.10
C ASN A 582 8.60 35.72 9.24
N GLY A 583 8.74 36.03 7.93
CA GLY A 583 9.59 35.30 7.01
C GLY A 583 8.97 34.00 6.44
N ILE A 584 7.66 33.82 6.56
CA ILE A 584 6.90 32.72 5.99
C ILE A 584 6.54 33.06 4.52
N ASP A 585 6.55 32.07 3.63
CA ASP A 585 6.13 32.28 2.23
C ASP A 585 4.62 32.50 2.15
N THR A 586 4.18 33.54 1.44
CA THR A 586 2.76 33.85 1.22
C THR A 586 2.47 34.04 -0.26
N TYR A 587 1.50 33.29 -0.78
CA TYR A 587 0.94 33.43 -2.13
C TYR A 587 -0.35 34.26 -2.04
N ASP A 588 -0.48 35.33 -2.84
CA ASP A 588 -1.71 36.14 -2.92
C ASP A 588 -2.60 35.65 -4.07
N ASN A 589 -3.63 34.87 -3.74
CA ASN A 589 -4.63 34.39 -4.69
C ASN A 589 -5.76 35.40 -4.94
N THR A 590 -5.73 36.61 -4.35
CA THR A 590 -6.58 37.74 -4.80
C THR A 590 -6.31 38.02 -6.29
N ASN A 591 -5.03 37.98 -6.67
CA ASN A 591 -4.55 38.13 -8.05
C ASN A 591 -4.09 36.78 -8.61
N TYR A 592 -4.92 35.74 -8.47
CA TYR A 592 -4.62 34.37 -8.91
C TYR A 592 -3.99 34.29 -10.31
N GLN A 593 -2.84 33.62 -10.41
CA GLN A 593 -2.12 33.40 -11.68
C GLN A 593 -1.97 31.93 -12.08
N ALA A 594 -1.85 31.03 -11.10
CA ALA A 594 -1.59 29.60 -11.29
C ALA A 594 -1.80 28.84 -9.96
N PRO A 595 -2.03 27.51 -9.98
CA PRO A 595 -2.05 26.69 -8.77
C PRO A 595 -0.66 26.61 -8.11
N VAL A 596 -0.62 26.43 -6.80
CA VAL A 596 0.56 25.92 -6.07
C VAL A 596 0.49 24.39 -6.07
N HIS A 597 1.61 23.71 -6.32
CA HIS A 597 1.69 22.25 -6.24
C HIS A 597 2.58 21.84 -5.05
N ALA A 598 2.20 20.75 -4.39
CA ALA A 598 3.06 20.08 -3.42
C ALA A 598 3.00 18.54 -3.54
N VAL A 599 4.17 17.92 -3.56
CA VAL A 599 4.37 16.48 -3.36
C VAL A 599 4.42 16.21 -1.85
N ILE A 600 3.67 15.21 -1.40
CA ILE A 600 3.51 14.84 0.01
C ILE A 600 3.55 13.31 0.24
N GLY A 601 4.30 12.58 -0.59
CA GLY A 601 4.46 11.12 -0.53
C GLY A 601 5.48 10.61 0.50
N MET A 602 5.79 11.41 1.54
CA MET A 602 6.88 11.11 2.47
C MET A 602 6.45 10.34 3.74
N ALA A 603 5.26 9.73 3.77
CA ALA A 603 4.70 9.23 5.04
C ALA A 603 5.18 7.85 5.48
N GLY A 604 5.95 7.11 4.68
CA GLY A 604 6.45 5.82 5.16
C GLY A 604 7.40 5.07 4.25
N PHE A 605 7.16 5.06 2.94
CA PHE A 605 8.03 4.36 1.99
C PHE A 605 9.45 4.93 1.97
N SER A 606 10.43 4.13 1.53
CA SER A 606 11.83 4.53 1.46
C SER A 606 12.01 5.86 0.70
N LEU A 607 12.60 6.85 1.38
CA LEU A 607 12.61 8.23 0.91
C LEU A 607 13.44 8.41 -0.37
N ASP A 608 12.88 9.15 -1.32
CA ASP A 608 13.52 9.48 -2.58
C ASP A 608 14.59 10.55 -2.42
N SER A 609 15.67 10.38 -3.19
CA SER A 609 16.73 11.38 -3.32
C SER A 609 16.36 12.43 -4.37
N PHE A 610 16.82 13.66 -4.17
CA PHE A 610 16.68 14.76 -5.13
C PHE A 610 17.91 14.91 -6.03
N PRO A 611 17.77 15.38 -7.28
CA PRO A 611 18.91 15.76 -8.10
C PRO A 611 19.60 17.01 -7.53
N SER A 612 20.89 17.12 -7.85
CA SER A 612 21.76 18.22 -7.42
C SER A 612 21.33 19.59 -7.94
N THR A 613 20.59 19.63 -9.04
CA THR A 613 19.96 20.84 -9.61
C THR A 613 18.45 20.70 -9.61
N ALA A 614 17.74 21.73 -9.15
CA ALA A 614 16.28 21.83 -9.25
C ALA A 614 15.87 22.68 -10.46
N SER A 615 14.69 22.42 -11.00
CA SER A 615 13.99 23.36 -11.88
C SER A 615 13.64 24.65 -11.14
N SER A 616 13.56 25.78 -11.84
CA SER A 616 13.29 27.11 -11.24
C SER A 616 11.95 27.20 -10.50
N TRP A 617 11.01 26.29 -10.76
CA TRP A 617 9.73 26.22 -10.09
C TRP A 617 9.73 25.48 -8.75
N SER A 618 10.75 24.68 -8.43
CA SER A 618 10.85 23.98 -7.14
C SER A 618 11.46 24.91 -6.09
N LEU A 619 10.72 25.23 -5.03
CA LEU A 619 11.13 26.19 -4.00
C LEU A 619 11.65 25.53 -2.73
N THR A 620 11.11 24.37 -2.35
CA THR A 620 11.51 23.66 -1.13
C THR A 620 11.43 22.16 -1.38
N ARG A 621 12.43 21.42 -0.91
CA ARG A 621 12.64 19.99 -1.14
C ARG A 621 13.16 19.38 0.15
N ILE A 622 12.43 18.44 0.76
CA ILE A 622 12.79 17.79 2.02
C ILE A 622 12.62 16.28 1.86
N SER A 623 13.66 15.51 2.15
CA SER A 623 13.66 14.04 2.10
C SER A 623 13.71 13.51 3.53
N GLU A 624 12.58 13.64 4.23
CA GLU A 624 12.39 13.25 5.64
C GLU A 624 10.96 12.73 5.84
N PHE A 625 10.78 11.78 6.76
CA PHE A 625 9.45 11.26 7.09
C PHE A 625 8.59 12.30 7.80
N GLY A 626 7.35 12.45 7.35
CA GLY A 626 6.44 13.47 7.86
C GLY A 626 5.06 13.41 7.24
N TYR A 627 4.30 14.48 7.42
CA TYR A 627 2.96 14.67 6.87
C TYR A 627 2.66 16.16 6.70
N ALA A 628 1.71 16.50 5.84
CA ALA A 628 1.18 17.85 5.76
C ALA A 628 0.14 18.08 6.87
N ARG A 629 0.26 19.19 7.62
CA ARG A 629 -0.79 19.72 8.49
C ARG A 629 -1.29 21.03 7.90
N VAL A 630 -2.61 21.12 7.68
CA VAL A 630 -3.21 22.26 7.00
C VAL A 630 -4.35 22.83 7.84
N HIS A 631 -4.36 24.16 7.98
CA HIS A 631 -5.46 24.91 8.58
C HIS A 631 -5.97 25.91 7.54
N ALA A 632 -7.16 25.66 7.02
CA ALA A 632 -7.85 26.56 6.11
C ALA A 632 -8.93 27.32 6.88
N THR A 633 -8.88 28.65 6.83
CA THR A 633 -9.95 29.58 7.23
C THR A 633 -10.70 30.05 5.98
N ARG A 634 -11.45 31.16 6.02
CA ARG A 634 -12.06 31.74 4.81
C ARG A 634 -11.11 32.55 3.92
N THR A 635 -10.02 33.08 4.49
CA THR A 635 -9.12 34.06 3.83
C THR A 635 -7.65 33.66 3.87
N ASP A 636 -7.28 32.71 4.73
CA ASP A 636 -5.94 32.13 4.84
C ASP A 636 -6.01 30.59 4.79
N LEU A 637 -5.11 29.98 4.02
CA LEU A 637 -4.79 28.55 4.04
C LEU A 637 -3.33 28.43 4.45
N ASN A 638 -3.10 28.07 5.71
CA ASN A 638 -1.78 27.77 6.26
C ASN A 638 -1.46 26.28 6.06
N PHE A 639 -0.35 26.00 5.37
CA PHE A 639 0.17 24.66 5.14
C PHE A 639 1.52 24.49 5.83
N GLU A 640 1.71 23.37 6.52
CA GLU A 640 2.94 22.99 7.19
C GLU A 640 3.38 21.58 6.79
N PHE A 641 4.66 21.41 6.44
CA PHE A 641 5.31 20.10 6.50
C PHE A 641 5.80 19.86 7.94
N VAL A 642 5.35 18.77 8.57
CA VAL A 642 5.73 18.38 9.93
C VAL A 642 6.56 17.09 9.88
N ASN A 643 7.79 17.14 10.40
CA ASN A 643 8.64 15.95 10.54
C ASN A 643 8.07 15.02 11.62
N ALA A 644 7.88 13.74 11.31
CA ALA A 644 7.22 12.79 12.21
C ALA A 644 8.09 12.31 13.38
N ASN A 645 9.41 12.45 13.30
CA ASN A 645 10.35 12.04 14.35
C ASN A 645 10.67 13.18 15.33
N THR A 646 10.77 14.43 14.84
CA THR A 646 11.12 15.61 15.67
C THR A 646 9.91 16.45 16.05
N THR A 647 8.77 16.32 15.35
CA THR A 647 7.58 17.20 15.40
C THR A 647 7.85 18.66 15.01
N GLU A 648 9.02 18.94 14.45
CA GLU A 648 9.37 20.28 13.95
C GLU A 648 8.72 20.55 12.59
N VAL A 649 8.39 21.82 12.34
CA VAL A 649 7.87 22.29 11.05
C VAL A 649 9.06 22.58 10.13
N GLY A 650 9.26 21.75 9.11
CA GLY A 650 10.38 21.89 8.16
C GLY A 650 10.12 22.86 7.02
N ASP A 651 8.85 23.09 6.67
CA ASP A 651 8.42 24.13 5.73
C ASP A 651 7.02 24.64 6.12
N ARG A 652 6.76 25.92 5.84
CA ARG A 652 5.45 26.55 6.06
C ARG A 652 5.19 27.60 4.97
N PHE A 653 3.97 27.62 4.46
CA PHE A 653 3.49 28.68 3.60
C PHE A 653 2.00 28.98 3.79
N HIS A 654 1.60 30.19 3.42
CA HIS A 654 0.22 30.65 3.38
C HIS A 654 -0.23 30.84 1.93
N ILE A 655 -1.45 30.43 1.62
CA ILE A 655 -2.19 30.94 0.45
C ILE A 655 -3.28 31.86 1.00
N THR A 656 -3.26 33.13 0.60
CA THR A 656 -4.18 34.15 1.10
C THR A 656 -5.10 34.68 0.01
N ARG A 657 -6.24 35.23 0.42
CA ARG A 657 -7.18 35.97 -0.44
C ARG A 657 -7.92 37.03 0.36
N SER A 658 -8.43 38.05 -0.33
CA SER A 658 -9.28 39.12 0.23
C SER A 658 -10.74 39.01 -0.19
#